data_AF-A0A7S1B2N2-F1
#
_entry.id   AF-A0A7S1B2N2-F1
#
_cell.length_a   1.000
_cell.length_b   1.000
_cell.length_c   1.000
_cell.angle_alpha   90.00
_cell.angle_beta   90.00
_cell.angle_gamma   90.00
#
_symmetry.space_group_name_H-M   'P 1'
#
loop_
_entity.id
_entity.type
_entity.pdbx_description
1 polymer ?
#
loop_
_entity_poly.entity_id
_entity_poly.type
_entity_poly.pdbx_seq_one_letter_code
_entity_poly.pdbx_strand_id
1 'polypeptide(L)'
;MGSATSCKVCCSAQPLRTLRRQFSTGNLDEDYSIVPVVEVALANPPMCMELSSSSTSPVYRELQGESNWQPGLPIVLIEKVRTVDDSDGFFSSRGMPGTTVSAVKAWTKDEAKLAHFTEMLTRAGVRVERWSESKSVESLFWETSELRGSILAVMDNTLKRITRIVRIKIVADICGVAHVLLSRLECLRDRLPHERQDVPVKKLTWRSDVQSLLHTLEHDDLISEDCELTEHWRVGCSLALKGRLGLSEEWQSKHLREDPAMYSYAVEHNESKSYPTLMTTYCIHEVGFRVTLQNSDLHCIGLPEGGEFATAEGDFLNNERSSFLPMGSRMNLWTWMSVSEKLSRQLVRMPDKTACTPKPVRRSSEAASQDIPHGPRKAEIPNHLERLLYPLRQSMRDESTLGSNFGLAPNPFLVKAVADFLVTLETVERVAASIAGPEYSLSQFNADLQVFPELSLYLLDEWDEDGGEAMLSSGRTQDDEYQRTIGAFFGIYWLMRLRHDGKEGFSYGVDNNWQPKPYDECAPDHEKRLEFYRTCEWAFLEKLLVDAELLVRHRPAMRKPKWGFCNKSPVVELPSETWEVNVTRVSSLLALTAMHDIMKIKTLLPTVQHVHGSYHGYRAGDVIWDHDHALSYLMDHYAHLLASFCVLDEEEKRAIQFTQCELGFNHGWFVQAEAPPGATLRTLREALVSRSNGTLKPRDIAFYFVHWITDLAGAEPTPLAGCEKFVVKFPVLVFNRFLHSFDFVQKIAINTETEVMEEYLKVRWTETMGELPVGDTGIAKMRILCMAQSNAQAILEVFDNLPGEDKELLSVEMARTGCVDQRYSSEFAPQEARTDLKGPALLVYYGPAFLQALGKDPPLKRLQVLAEVYRCGRTLYPATREQQERHVSIRVDTIKSMSLVSMVEATKLGKVWVVAKHNENEAFVELSTLLEANSSIVARRSVQFLDVNSIINQV
;
A
#
# COMPACT_ATOMS: atom_id res chain seq x y z
N MET A 1 -57.89 19.39 -19.00
CA MET A 1 -58.79 18.71 -19.97
C MET A 1 -58.05 17.49 -20.52
N GLY A 2 -58.61 16.28 -20.38
CA GLY A 2 -58.21 14.94 -20.92
C GLY A 2 -56.88 14.36 -20.41
N SER A 3 -56.78 13.32 -19.55
CA SER A 3 -57.14 11.88 -19.67
C SER A 3 -56.56 11.22 -20.95
N ALA A 4 -55.89 10.06 -20.97
CA ALA A 4 -56.07 8.85 -20.17
C ALA A 4 -54.96 7.78 -20.41
N THR A 5 -54.64 7.04 -19.33
CA THR A 5 -54.58 5.56 -19.19
C THR A 5 -53.54 4.64 -19.87
N SER A 6 -53.08 3.71 -19.02
CA SER A 6 -52.25 2.50 -19.20
C SER A 6 -52.87 1.36 -20.02
N CYS A 7 -52.05 0.43 -20.52
CA CYS A 7 -52.25 -1.01 -20.27
C CYS A 7 -51.01 -1.89 -20.57
N LYS A 8 -50.82 -2.91 -19.72
CA LYS A 8 -49.89 -4.05 -19.82
C LYS A 8 -50.45 -5.15 -20.74
N VAL A 9 -49.58 -5.92 -21.39
CA VAL A 9 -49.89 -7.32 -21.80
C VAL A 9 -48.67 -8.21 -21.55
N CYS A 10 -48.88 -9.27 -20.76
CA CYS A 10 -48.01 -10.43 -20.60
C CYS A 10 -48.28 -11.46 -21.71
N CYS A 11 -47.27 -12.21 -22.15
CA CYS A 11 -47.46 -13.59 -22.63
C CYS A 11 -46.21 -14.45 -22.39
N SER A 12 -46.45 -15.55 -21.68
CA SER A 12 -45.61 -16.72 -21.40
C SER A 12 -45.55 -17.72 -22.55
N ALA A 13 -44.48 -18.51 -22.68
CA ALA A 13 -44.54 -19.97 -22.89
C ALA A 13 -43.15 -20.65 -22.88
N GLN A 14 -43.16 -21.90 -22.42
CA GLN A 14 -42.08 -22.79 -21.99
C GLN A 14 -41.49 -23.68 -23.13
N PRO A 15 -40.45 -24.50 -22.85
CA PRO A 15 -39.48 -25.01 -23.83
C PRO A 15 -39.77 -26.42 -24.37
N LEU A 16 -39.15 -26.78 -25.49
CA LEU A 16 -39.11 -28.14 -26.04
C LEU A 16 -37.71 -28.78 -25.86
N ARG A 17 -37.74 -30.02 -25.34
CA ARG A 17 -36.59 -30.91 -25.10
C ARG A 17 -36.33 -31.83 -26.30
N THR A 18 -35.04 -32.12 -26.49
CA THR A 18 -34.40 -33.38 -26.97
C THR A 18 -34.65 -33.95 -28.37
N LEU A 19 -33.55 -34.11 -29.11
CA LEU A 19 -33.20 -35.37 -29.80
C LEU A 19 -31.67 -35.50 -29.97
N ARG A 20 -31.17 -36.73 -29.83
CA ARG A 20 -29.76 -37.15 -29.66
C ARG A 20 -29.31 -37.96 -30.90
N ARG A 21 -28.01 -37.87 -31.26
CA ARG A 21 -27.15 -38.82 -32.06
C ARG A 21 -27.46 -38.91 -33.57
N GLN A 22 -26.53 -39.11 -34.53
CA GLN A 22 -25.14 -39.63 -34.56
C GLN A 22 -24.52 -39.48 -35.99
N PHE A 23 -23.18 -39.37 -36.09
CA PHE A 23 -22.26 -39.63 -37.25
C PHE A 23 -22.40 -38.75 -38.53
N SER A 24 -21.38 -38.37 -39.32
CA SER A 24 -19.96 -38.76 -39.49
C SER A 24 -19.21 -37.74 -40.39
N THR A 25 -17.90 -37.56 -40.15
CA THR A 25 -16.76 -37.36 -41.07
C THR A 25 -16.89 -36.52 -42.37
N GLY A 26 -15.97 -35.57 -42.55
CA GLY A 26 -15.53 -35.14 -43.89
C GLY A 26 -14.81 -33.78 -43.90
N ASN A 27 -13.49 -33.81 -44.12
CA ASN A 27 -12.62 -32.67 -44.47
C ASN A 27 -13.19 -31.84 -45.64
N LEU A 28 -12.84 -30.55 -45.71
CA LEU A 28 -12.21 -29.94 -46.89
C LEU A 28 -11.73 -28.50 -46.58
N ASP A 29 -10.58 -28.20 -47.15
CA ASP A 29 -9.79 -26.97 -47.11
C ASP A 29 -10.44 -25.75 -47.81
N GLU A 30 -9.73 -24.62 -47.66
CA GLU A 30 -9.58 -23.46 -48.57
C GLU A 30 -10.21 -22.11 -48.18
N ASP A 31 -9.28 -21.22 -47.80
CA ASP A 31 -8.95 -19.91 -48.39
C ASP A 31 -9.80 -18.64 -48.19
N TYR A 32 -9.09 -17.67 -47.57
CA TYR A 32 -8.97 -16.22 -47.82
C TYR A 32 -10.19 -15.39 -48.24
N SER A 33 -10.41 -14.29 -47.51
CA SER A 33 -10.46 -12.92 -48.08
C SER A 33 -10.47 -11.83 -47.00
N ILE A 34 -9.53 -10.89 -47.12
CA ILE A 34 -9.40 -9.64 -46.35
C ILE A 34 -9.95 -8.47 -47.21
N VAL A 35 -10.35 -7.37 -46.55
CA VAL A 35 -10.39 -5.94 -46.99
C VAL A 35 -11.77 -5.43 -47.46
N PRO A 36 -12.17 -4.13 -47.30
CA PRO A 36 -11.64 -2.96 -46.54
C PRO A 36 -12.67 -2.29 -45.57
N VAL A 37 -12.30 -1.60 -44.47
CA VAL A 37 -11.84 -0.20 -44.31
C VAL A 37 -12.58 0.87 -45.13
N VAL A 38 -13.37 1.71 -44.45
CA VAL A 38 -13.92 2.97 -45.00
C VAL A 38 -13.39 4.13 -44.16
N GLU A 39 -12.59 4.98 -44.80
CA GLU A 39 -12.25 6.34 -44.37
C GLU A 39 -13.45 7.28 -44.51
N VAL A 40 -13.63 8.21 -43.57
CA VAL A 40 -14.26 9.50 -43.84
C VAL A 40 -13.44 10.61 -43.19
N ALA A 41 -13.14 11.62 -44.01
CA ALA A 41 -12.19 12.69 -43.79
C ALA A 41 -12.76 13.93 -43.06
N LEU A 42 -11.88 14.53 -42.25
CA LEU A 42 -11.57 15.97 -42.05
C LEU A 42 -12.61 17.06 -42.39
N ALA A 43 -12.83 17.95 -41.40
CA ALA A 43 -13.08 19.38 -41.63
C ALA A 43 -12.42 20.22 -40.52
N ASN A 44 -11.64 21.22 -40.94
CA ASN A 44 -10.88 22.19 -40.13
C ASN A 44 -11.59 23.58 -40.13
N PRO A 45 -11.15 24.56 -39.30
CA PRO A 45 -11.97 25.63 -38.68
C PRO A 45 -11.89 26.99 -39.41
N PRO A 46 -12.59 28.05 -38.95
CA PRO A 46 -12.34 29.42 -39.38
C PRO A 46 -11.53 30.27 -38.37
N MET A 47 -10.63 31.07 -38.95
CA MET A 47 -9.82 32.16 -38.35
C MET A 47 -10.58 33.50 -38.23
N CYS A 48 -9.91 34.46 -37.55
CA CYS A 48 -10.00 35.94 -37.53
C CYS A 48 -10.61 36.51 -36.23
N MET A 49 -10.09 37.56 -35.57
CA MET A 49 -9.25 38.71 -35.97
C MET A 49 -8.57 39.36 -34.74
N GLU A 50 -7.44 40.04 -34.95
CA GLU A 50 -6.71 40.89 -33.99
C GLU A 50 -7.39 42.26 -33.75
N LEU A 51 -7.26 42.83 -32.55
CA LEU A 51 -7.22 44.29 -32.31
C LEU A 51 -6.36 44.62 -31.07
N SER A 52 -5.49 45.62 -31.25
CA SER A 52 -4.52 46.17 -30.30
C SER A 52 -5.07 47.36 -29.50
N SER A 53 -4.66 47.52 -28.23
CA SER A 53 -4.30 48.85 -27.67
C SER A 53 -3.59 48.75 -26.31
N SER A 54 -2.59 49.61 -26.17
CA SER A 54 -1.59 49.79 -25.10
C SER A 54 -2.07 50.59 -23.87
N SER A 55 -1.54 50.27 -22.66
CA SER A 55 -0.96 51.28 -21.71
C SER A 55 -0.34 50.64 -20.43
N THR A 56 1.00 50.72 -20.34
CA THR A 56 1.87 51.10 -19.19
C THR A 56 1.59 50.66 -17.72
N SER A 57 2.41 49.71 -17.25
CA SER A 57 3.23 49.55 -15.99
C SER A 57 2.91 50.26 -14.65
N PRO A 58 3.46 49.87 -13.46
CA PRO A 58 4.27 48.69 -13.08
C PRO A 58 3.72 47.99 -11.78
N VAL A 59 4.22 46.82 -11.32
CA VAL A 59 5.10 46.70 -10.13
C VAL A 59 5.38 45.21 -9.79
N TYR A 60 6.68 44.88 -9.66
CA TYR A 60 7.37 43.85 -8.86
C TYR A 60 7.17 42.34 -9.13
N ARG A 61 8.27 41.66 -9.58
CA ARG A 61 9.14 40.65 -8.89
C ARG A 61 8.43 39.34 -8.53
N GLU A 62 8.93 38.12 -8.70
CA GLU A 62 10.16 37.44 -9.16
C GLU A 62 10.04 35.97 -8.67
N LEU A 63 10.17 34.98 -9.54
CA LEU A 63 10.93 33.74 -9.27
C LEU A 63 10.42 32.64 -8.32
N GLN A 64 10.00 31.56 -9.00
CA GLN A 64 10.45 30.17 -8.84
C GLN A 64 9.98 29.33 -7.63
N GLY A 65 9.57 28.10 -7.97
CA GLY A 65 10.45 26.98 -7.62
C GLY A 65 9.80 25.83 -6.87
N GLU A 66 9.19 24.91 -7.61
CA GLU A 66 8.90 23.48 -7.34
C GLU A 66 8.79 22.97 -5.89
N SER A 67 7.76 22.16 -5.63
CA SER A 67 7.68 21.32 -4.44
C SER A 67 6.80 20.12 -4.72
N ASN A 68 7.23 18.93 -4.28
CA ASN A 68 6.60 18.25 -3.15
C ASN A 68 7.03 16.79 -3.08
N TRP A 69 7.10 16.28 -1.84
CA TRP A 69 6.70 14.92 -1.46
C TRP A 69 6.12 14.89 -0.02
N GLN A 70 5.23 13.92 0.24
CA GLN A 70 4.12 13.86 1.22
C GLN A 70 4.26 12.82 2.39
N PRO A 71 3.32 12.77 3.39
CA PRO A 71 3.43 12.02 4.67
C PRO A 71 2.34 10.95 5.01
N GLY A 72 2.61 10.04 6.00
CA GLY A 72 1.62 9.14 6.68
C GLY A 72 2.17 8.29 7.87
N LEU A 73 1.40 8.16 8.98
CA LEU A 73 1.69 7.64 10.37
C LEU A 73 2.72 8.46 11.19
N PRO A 74 2.66 8.56 12.55
CA PRO A 74 3.60 9.39 13.30
C PRO A 74 4.94 8.67 13.27
N ILE A 75 5.70 8.93 12.23
CA ILE A 75 7.14 8.90 12.29
C ILE A 75 7.49 9.76 13.51
N VAL A 76 7.90 9.13 14.61
CA VAL A 76 8.60 9.84 15.67
C VAL A 76 9.88 10.32 15.02
N LEU A 77 9.86 11.54 14.50
CA LEU A 77 11.07 12.28 14.20
C LEU A 77 11.74 12.48 15.55
N ILE A 78 12.81 11.73 15.78
CA ILE A 78 13.61 11.88 17.00
C ILE A 78 14.22 13.29 16.93
N GLU A 79 13.59 14.25 17.60
CA GLU A 79 14.23 15.53 17.88
C GLU A 79 15.43 15.25 18.79
N LYS A 80 16.62 15.72 18.40
CA LYS A 80 17.80 15.70 19.26
C LYS A 80 17.43 16.37 20.58
N VAL A 81 17.33 15.59 21.64
CA VAL A 81 17.08 16.07 23.00
C VAL A 81 18.13 17.14 23.33
N ARG A 82 17.68 18.40 23.45
CA ARG A 82 18.46 19.45 24.12
C ARG A 82 18.31 19.24 25.60
N THR A 83 19.38 18.87 26.28
CA THR A 83 19.46 18.98 27.74
C THR A 83 19.33 20.45 28.11
N VAL A 84 18.26 20.78 28.83
CA VAL A 84 18.05 22.07 29.49
C VAL A 84 18.72 21.98 30.85
N ASP A 85 19.89 22.60 31.00
CA ASP A 85 20.44 22.98 32.30
C ASP A 85 20.49 24.51 32.34
N ASP A 86 19.67 25.11 33.21
CA ASP A 86 20.18 25.83 34.39
C ASP A 86 19.07 26.62 35.09
N SER A 87 18.97 26.41 36.40
CA SER A 87 18.44 27.39 37.35
C SER A 87 19.57 27.82 38.29
N ASP A 88 19.93 29.10 38.20
CA ASP A 88 20.52 30.01 39.19
C ASP A 88 21.73 29.58 40.07
N GLY A 89 22.86 30.29 39.88
CA GLY A 89 23.47 31.05 40.99
C GLY A 89 24.93 30.78 41.41
N PHE A 90 25.79 31.77 41.11
CA PHE A 90 26.99 32.23 41.86
C PHE A 90 28.41 31.59 41.69
N PHE A 91 29.29 32.44 41.10
CA PHE A 91 30.74 32.68 41.30
C PHE A 91 31.84 31.60 41.11
N SER A 92 32.68 31.90 40.10
CA SER A 92 34.16 32.03 40.16
C SER A 92 35.07 30.91 39.63
N SER A 93 35.61 31.20 38.44
CA SER A 93 37.04 31.16 38.05
C SER A 93 37.70 29.85 37.56
N ARG A 94 38.40 30.05 36.42
CA ARG A 94 39.51 29.29 35.80
C ARG A 94 39.17 28.18 34.79
N GLY A 95 38.98 28.69 33.56
CA GLY A 95 39.35 28.18 32.23
C GLY A 95 39.82 26.73 32.02
N MET A 96 39.13 26.08 31.06
CA MET A 96 39.67 25.13 30.07
C MET A 96 38.84 25.27 28.77
N PRO A 97 39.43 25.02 27.59
CA PRO A 97 38.91 25.48 26.30
C PRO A 97 37.68 24.70 25.84
N GLY A 98 36.65 25.42 25.41
CA GLY A 98 35.41 24.86 24.88
C GLY A 98 35.66 24.09 23.59
N THR A 99 35.13 22.86 23.55
CA THR A 99 35.02 22.04 22.35
C THR A 99 34.02 22.70 21.41
N THR A 100 34.51 23.54 20.50
CA THR A 100 33.76 24.03 19.35
C THR A 100 33.31 22.82 18.52
N VAL A 101 32.00 22.59 18.43
CA VAL A 101 31.42 21.74 17.39
C VAL A 101 31.72 22.41 16.06
N SER A 102 32.67 21.85 15.30
CA SER A 102 33.09 22.36 14.02
C SER A 102 31.91 22.37 13.05
N ALA A 103 31.47 23.56 12.65
CA ALA A 103 30.66 23.74 11.46
C ALA A 103 31.34 23.03 10.28
N VAL A 104 30.56 22.29 9.47
CA VAL A 104 31.06 21.69 8.24
C VAL A 104 31.50 22.83 7.34
N LYS A 105 32.82 22.94 7.13
CA LYS A 105 33.43 23.95 6.28
C LYS A 105 32.92 23.75 4.85
N ALA A 106 32.23 24.75 4.30
CA ALA A 106 31.77 24.72 2.91
C ALA A 106 32.98 24.47 1.99
N TRP A 107 32.90 23.39 1.19
CA TRP A 107 33.97 23.00 0.27
C TRP A 107 34.17 24.08 -0.79
N THR A 108 35.42 24.48 -1.00
CA THR A 108 35.85 25.33 -2.11
C THR A 108 36.52 24.42 -3.15
N LYS A 109 35.92 24.34 -4.35
CA LYS A 109 36.37 23.47 -5.45
C LYS A 109 37.80 23.83 -5.87
N ASP A 110 38.77 22.98 -5.52
CA ASP A 110 40.17 23.08 -5.97
C ASP A 110 40.30 22.37 -7.34
N GLU A 111 40.04 23.12 -8.41
CA GLU A 111 39.97 22.58 -9.78
C GLU A 111 41.28 21.92 -10.24
N ALA A 112 42.43 22.36 -9.71
CA ALA A 112 43.74 21.80 -10.08
C ALA A 112 43.93 20.38 -9.52
N LYS A 113 43.53 20.13 -8.25
CA LYS A 113 43.60 18.80 -7.64
C LYS A 113 42.61 17.83 -8.26
N LEU A 114 41.42 18.31 -8.59
CA LEU A 114 40.39 17.52 -9.25
C LEU A 114 40.81 17.10 -10.67
N ALA A 115 41.44 18.01 -11.44
CA ALA A 115 41.98 17.69 -12.76
C ALA A 115 43.08 16.62 -12.68
N HIS A 116 44.01 16.73 -11.73
CA HIS A 116 45.06 15.74 -11.51
C HIS A 116 44.49 14.37 -11.08
N PHE A 117 43.47 14.37 -10.23
CA PHE A 117 42.76 13.16 -9.81
C PHE A 117 42.04 12.46 -10.98
N THR A 118 41.43 13.25 -11.86
CA THR A 118 40.78 12.75 -13.09
C THR A 118 41.81 12.09 -14.02
N GLU A 119 42.95 12.75 -14.25
CA GLU A 119 44.03 12.20 -15.07
C GLU A 119 44.59 10.87 -14.52
N MET A 120 44.72 10.76 -13.19
CA MET A 120 45.15 9.53 -12.52
C MET A 120 44.19 8.36 -12.79
N LEU A 121 42.86 8.60 -12.71
CA LEU A 121 41.85 7.59 -13.00
C LEU A 121 41.89 7.15 -14.46
N THR A 122 41.97 8.10 -15.39
CA THR A 122 42.05 7.81 -16.84
C THR A 122 43.32 7.03 -17.19
N ARG A 123 44.47 7.39 -16.61
CA ARG A 123 45.74 6.66 -16.82
C ARG A 123 45.70 5.24 -16.27
N ALA A 124 44.90 4.99 -15.23
CA ALA A 124 44.67 3.66 -14.68
C ALA A 124 43.62 2.83 -15.46
N GLY A 125 43.07 3.37 -16.56
CA GLY A 125 42.10 2.67 -17.41
C GLY A 125 40.64 2.74 -16.91
N VAL A 126 40.33 3.59 -15.93
CA VAL A 126 38.98 3.78 -15.41
C VAL A 126 38.16 4.66 -16.37
N ARG A 127 37.01 4.15 -16.83
CA ARG A 127 36.13 4.83 -17.81
C ARG A 127 35.06 5.64 -17.09
N VAL A 128 35.40 6.87 -16.73
CA VAL A 128 34.54 7.78 -15.97
C VAL A 128 33.27 8.19 -16.73
N GLU A 129 33.24 8.04 -18.06
CA GLU A 129 32.08 8.36 -18.91
C GLU A 129 30.91 7.39 -18.70
N ARG A 130 31.15 6.23 -18.05
CA ARG A 130 30.14 5.23 -17.73
C ARG A 130 29.47 5.44 -16.37
N TRP A 131 29.84 6.49 -15.64
CA TRP A 131 29.34 6.75 -14.30
C TRP A 131 28.03 7.54 -14.32
N SER A 132 27.18 7.32 -13.32
CA SER A 132 25.88 8.02 -13.21
C SER A 132 26.04 9.49 -12.85
N GLU A 133 25.05 10.32 -13.19
CA GLU A 133 25.02 11.76 -12.81
C GLU A 133 25.15 12.00 -11.30
N SER A 134 24.76 11.04 -10.45
CA SER A 134 24.90 11.13 -8.99
C SER A 134 26.25 10.68 -8.40
N LYS A 135 27.15 10.14 -9.23
CA LYS A 135 28.46 9.61 -8.81
C LYS A 135 29.52 10.05 -9.81
N SER A 136 29.95 11.29 -9.66
CA SER A 136 30.97 11.91 -10.52
C SER A 136 32.39 11.71 -9.99
N VAL A 137 33.38 12.15 -10.76
CA VAL A 137 34.79 12.18 -10.34
C VAL A 137 34.98 13.07 -9.11
N GLU A 138 34.25 14.18 -9.02
CA GLU A 138 34.17 15.04 -7.84
C GLU A 138 33.66 14.29 -6.61
N SER A 139 32.65 13.42 -6.80
CA SER A 139 32.08 12.64 -5.71
C SER A 139 33.07 11.62 -5.16
N LEU A 140 33.83 10.95 -6.04
CA LEU A 140 34.87 10.03 -5.62
C LEU A 140 36.04 10.76 -4.96
N PHE A 141 36.48 11.89 -5.53
CA PHE A 141 37.53 12.73 -4.96
C PHE A 141 37.17 13.20 -3.55
N TRP A 142 35.94 13.70 -3.38
CA TRP A 142 35.40 14.09 -2.07
C TRP A 142 35.38 12.91 -1.10
N GLU A 143 34.99 11.73 -1.58
CA GLU A 143 34.97 10.51 -0.76
C GLU A 143 36.37 10.10 -0.27
N THR A 144 37.38 10.16 -1.14
CA THR A 144 38.73 9.67 -0.85
C THR A 144 39.59 10.70 -0.12
N SER A 145 39.44 11.98 -0.45
CA SER A 145 40.33 13.04 0.02
C SER A 145 39.77 13.79 1.22
N GLU A 146 38.45 13.98 1.31
CA GLU A 146 37.83 14.88 2.28
C GLU A 146 37.06 14.09 3.35
N LEU A 147 36.20 13.16 2.93
CA LEU A 147 35.52 12.25 3.85
C LEU A 147 36.42 11.12 4.34
N ARG A 148 37.49 10.81 3.60
CA ARG A 148 38.39 9.67 3.86
C ARG A 148 37.62 8.37 4.11
N GLY A 149 36.52 8.18 3.37
CA GLY A 149 35.67 6.98 3.49
C GLY A 149 36.16 5.81 2.66
N SER A 150 37.07 6.06 1.72
CA SER A 150 37.82 5.06 0.98
C SER A 150 39.19 5.61 0.59
N ILE A 151 40.07 4.72 0.14
CA ILE A 151 41.38 5.08 -0.45
C ILE A 151 41.50 4.46 -1.83
N LEU A 152 42.38 5.02 -2.66
CA LEU A 152 42.76 4.45 -3.94
C LEU A 152 44.20 3.92 -3.83
N ALA A 153 44.36 2.62 -4.04
CA ALA A 153 45.64 1.93 -3.97
C ALA A 153 45.85 1.12 -5.25
N VAL A 154 47.10 1.07 -5.73
CA VAL A 154 47.46 0.19 -6.85
C VAL A 154 47.76 -1.19 -6.27
N MET A 155 46.98 -2.18 -6.69
CA MET A 155 47.11 -3.57 -6.26
C MET A 155 47.01 -4.48 -7.47
N ASP A 156 47.89 -5.48 -7.58
CA ASP A 156 47.94 -6.39 -8.73
C ASP A 156 48.05 -5.64 -10.07
N ASN A 157 48.82 -4.55 -10.11
CA ASN A 157 48.94 -3.62 -11.25
C ASN A 157 47.62 -2.94 -11.69
N THR A 158 46.59 -2.98 -10.86
CA THR A 158 45.29 -2.34 -11.11
C THR A 158 44.98 -1.32 -10.01
N LEU A 159 44.39 -0.18 -10.38
CA LEU A 159 43.94 0.79 -9.39
C LEU A 159 42.65 0.26 -8.74
N LYS A 160 42.70 -0.02 -7.45
CA LYS A 160 41.55 -0.49 -6.66
C LYS A 160 41.15 0.56 -5.64
N ARG A 161 39.84 0.64 -5.41
CA ARG A 161 39.25 1.42 -4.33
C ARG A 161 39.07 0.53 -3.11
N ILE A 162 39.65 0.88 -1.97
CA ILE A 162 39.50 0.10 -0.74
C ILE A 162 38.57 0.85 0.20
N THR A 163 37.50 0.20 0.63
CA THR A 163 36.52 0.75 1.57
C THR A 163 36.33 -0.22 2.72
N ARG A 164 36.38 0.30 3.95
CA ARG A 164 36.06 -0.48 5.15
C ARG A 164 34.70 -0.04 5.66
N ILE A 165 33.83 -0.99 5.96
CA ILE A 165 32.46 -0.73 6.40
C ILE A 165 32.13 -1.55 7.64
N VAL A 166 31.25 -1.00 8.46
CA VAL A 166 30.62 -1.72 9.56
C VAL A 166 29.12 -1.82 9.30
N ARG A 167 28.57 -3.04 9.36
CA ARG A 167 27.15 -3.38 9.24
C ARG A 167 26.64 -3.81 10.61
N ILE A 168 25.56 -3.18 11.08
CA ILE A 168 25.13 -3.30 12.49
C ILE A 168 23.75 -3.93 12.57
N LYS A 169 23.65 -5.18 13.03
CA LYS A 169 22.38 -5.86 13.29
C LYS A 169 21.91 -5.52 14.71
N ILE A 170 20.73 -4.93 14.85
CA ILE A 170 20.10 -4.73 16.16
C ILE A 170 18.95 -5.73 16.29
N VAL A 171 18.99 -6.54 17.35
CA VAL A 171 18.02 -7.60 17.63
C VAL A 171 17.24 -7.28 18.90
N ALA A 172 15.92 -7.34 18.83
CA ALA A 172 15.02 -7.20 19.96
C ALA A 172 14.02 -8.36 20.03
N ASP A 173 13.58 -8.72 21.23
CA ASP A 173 12.58 -9.77 21.45
C ASP A 173 11.17 -9.17 21.52
N ILE A 174 10.45 -9.09 20.42
CA ILE A 174 9.12 -8.48 20.37
C ILE A 174 8.10 -9.61 20.45
N CYS A 175 7.28 -9.60 21.50
CA CYS A 175 6.26 -10.61 21.76
C CYS A 175 6.79 -12.06 21.82
N GLY A 176 8.02 -12.28 22.33
CA GLY A 176 8.64 -13.61 22.45
C GLY A 176 9.34 -14.08 21.17
N VAL A 177 9.46 -13.22 20.15
CA VAL A 177 10.09 -13.52 18.87
C VAL A 177 11.24 -12.55 18.60
N ALA A 178 12.39 -13.07 18.18
CA ALA A 178 13.52 -12.25 17.79
C ALA A 178 13.21 -11.48 16.49
N HIS A 179 13.38 -10.17 16.52
CA HIS A 179 13.23 -9.27 15.39
C HIS A 179 14.54 -8.52 15.13
N VAL A 180 14.84 -8.21 13.87
CA VAL A 180 15.97 -7.39 13.44
C VAL A 180 15.47 -6.05 12.91
N LEU A 181 16.16 -4.97 13.30
CA LEU A 181 15.89 -3.63 12.79
C LEU A 181 16.46 -3.43 11.39
N LEU A 182 15.63 -2.99 10.45
CA LEU A 182 16.00 -2.76 9.04
C LEU A 182 15.45 -1.43 8.53
N SER A 183 16.21 -0.74 7.69
CA SER A 183 15.75 0.42 6.93
C SER A 183 14.88 -0.07 5.78
N ARG A 184 13.58 0.23 5.81
CA ARG A 184 12.58 -0.14 4.79
C ARG A 184 12.57 0.82 3.61
N LEU A 185 12.73 2.12 3.87
CA LEU A 185 12.53 3.16 2.87
C LEU A 185 13.56 4.27 3.07
N GLU A 186 14.26 4.65 2.00
CA GLU A 186 15.17 5.79 1.95
C GLU A 186 14.61 6.86 1.01
N CYS A 187 14.36 8.06 1.53
CA CYS A 187 13.99 9.22 0.73
C CYS A 187 15.21 10.15 0.56
N LEU A 188 15.59 10.38 -0.69
CA LEU A 188 16.54 11.41 -1.11
C LEU A 188 15.76 12.61 -1.66
N ARG A 189 16.23 13.84 -1.42
CA ARG A 189 15.54 15.12 -1.75
C ARG A 189 14.90 15.17 -3.15
N ASP A 190 15.55 14.57 -4.14
CA ASP A 190 15.21 14.71 -5.57
C ASP A 190 14.93 13.36 -6.25
N ARG A 191 14.66 12.29 -5.47
CA ARG A 191 14.35 10.96 -6.02
C ARG A 191 13.10 10.39 -5.38
N LEU A 192 12.39 9.58 -6.15
CA LEU A 192 11.31 8.76 -5.63
C LEU A 192 11.82 7.93 -4.43
N PRO A 193 10.98 7.73 -3.40
CA PRO A 193 11.31 6.85 -2.29
C PRO A 193 11.86 5.51 -2.79
N HIS A 194 13.00 5.09 -2.27
CA HIS A 194 13.60 3.82 -2.62
C HIS A 194 13.37 2.83 -1.48
N GLU A 195 12.58 1.78 -1.73
CA GLU A 195 12.49 0.66 -0.79
C GLU A 195 13.80 -0.11 -0.76
N ARG A 196 14.27 -0.40 0.45
CA ARG A 196 15.46 -1.22 0.73
C ARG A 196 15.23 -2.03 1.99
N GLN A 197 16.12 -2.97 2.29
CA GLN A 197 16.10 -3.72 3.55
C GLN A 197 17.53 -3.81 4.09
N ASP A 198 18.07 -2.66 4.46
CA ASP A 198 19.45 -2.54 4.91
C ASP A 198 19.54 -2.34 6.42
N VAL A 199 20.51 -3.00 7.04
CA VAL A 199 20.93 -2.68 8.41
C VAL A 199 21.65 -1.31 8.45
N PRO A 200 21.76 -0.65 9.60
CA PRO A 200 22.65 0.51 9.74
C PRO A 200 24.08 0.17 9.28
N VAL A 201 24.55 0.89 8.26
CA VAL A 201 25.91 0.75 7.71
C VAL A 201 26.67 2.07 7.82
N LYS A 202 27.96 2.02 8.17
CA LYS A 202 28.88 3.16 8.12
C LYS A 202 30.21 2.78 7.50
N LYS A 203 30.77 3.69 6.68
CA LYS A 203 32.16 3.61 6.24
C LYS A 203 33.10 4.08 7.35
N LEU A 204 34.17 3.32 7.55
CA LEU A 204 35.21 3.63 8.52
C LEU A 204 36.15 4.69 7.91
N THR A 205 36.44 5.72 8.70
CA THR A 205 37.29 6.84 8.29
C THR A 205 38.77 6.42 8.28
N TRP A 206 39.46 6.62 7.16
CA TRP A 206 40.90 6.41 7.03
C TRP A 206 41.69 7.55 7.68
N ARG A 207 42.89 7.24 8.21
CA ARG A 207 43.80 8.28 8.70
C ARG A 207 44.25 9.19 7.55
N SER A 208 44.53 10.45 7.86
CA SER A 208 44.88 11.47 6.85
C SER A 208 46.22 11.23 6.16
N ASP A 209 47.11 10.47 6.79
CA ASP A 209 48.45 10.15 6.29
C ASP A 209 48.49 8.88 5.41
N VAL A 210 47.42 8.09 5.36
CA VAL A 210 47.40 6.78 4.66
C VAL A 210 47.78 6.90 3.18
N GLN A 211 47.25 7.90 2.47
CA GLN A 211 47.53 8.09 1.05
C GLN A 211 49.02 8.33 0.78
N SER A 212 49.73 8.94 1.75
CA SER A 212 51.19 9.14 1.66
C SER A 212 51.99 7.90 2.04
N LEU A 213 51.41 6.95 2.76
CA LEU A 213 52.05 5.70 3.21
C LEU A 213 51.81 4.52 2.27
N LEU A 214 50.94 4.65 1.27
CA LEU A 214 50.59 3.57 0.33
C LEU A 214 51.79 2.92 -0.38
N HIS A 215 52.90 3.64 -0.53
CA HIS A 215 54.11 3.11 -1.17
C HIS A 215 55.00 2.28 -0.24
N THR A 216 54.72 2.29 1.07
CA THR A 216 55.47 1.54 2.11
C THR A 216 54.65 0.44 2.77
N LEU A 217 53.34 0.37 2.51
CA LEU A 217 52.42 -0.59 3.12
C LEU A 217 52.27 -1.83 2.24
N GLU A 218 52.21 -3.00 2.86
CA GLU A 218 51.90 -4.23 2.14
C GLU A 218 50.38 -4.33 1.91
N HIS A 219 49.97 -5.17 0.95
CA HIS A 219 48.56 -5.33 0.63
C HIS A 219 47.76 -5.78 1.86
N ASP A 220 48.29 -6.73 2.62
CA ASP A 220 47.63 -7.33 3.79
C ASP A 220 47.40 -6.30 4.90
N ASP A 221 48.22 -5.25 5.00
CA ASP A 221 48.05 -4.17 5.99
C ASP A 221 46.77 -3.36 5.76
N LEU A 222 46.30 -3.28 4.51
CA LEU A 222 45.11 -2.49 4.12
C LEU A 222 43.80 -3.27 4.31
N ILE A 223 43.87 -4.60 4.28
CA ILE A 223 42.71 -5.51 4.34
C ILE A 223 42.71 -6.41 5.58
N SER A 224 43.62 -6.21 6.53
CA SER A 224 43.61 -6.92 7.80
C SER A 224 42.38 -6.55 8.63
N GLU A 225 41.90 -7.47 9.46
CA GLU A 225 40.74 -7.24 10.34
C GLU A 225 40.98 -6.05 11.29
N ASP A 226 42.13 -6.03 11.97
CA ASP A 226 42.53 -5.01 12.94
C ASP A 226 43.38 -3.89 12.30
N CYS A 227 42.89 -3.29 11.22
CA CYS A 227 43.63 -2.25 10.49
C CYS A 227 43.74 -0.93 11.28
N GLU A 228 44.93 -0.64 11.81
CA GLU A 228 45.25 0.60 12.55
C GLU A 228 45.20 1.88 11.70
N LEU A 229 45.04 1.73 10.37
CA LEU A 229 44.96 2.83 9.42
C LEU A 229 43.56 3.43 9.31
N THR A 230 42.57 2.83 9.98
CA THR A 230 41.18 3.29 10.01
C THR A 230 40.64 3.49 11.41
N GLU A 231 39.53 4.22 11.53
CA GLU A 231 38.78 4.28 12.79
C GLU A 231 38.37 2.85 13.21
N HIS A 232 38.56 2.52 14.49
CA HIS A 232 38.23 1.20 15.01
C HIS A 232 36.73 0.90 14.82
N TRP A 233 36.37 -0.30 14.36
CA TRP A 233 35.00 -0.63 13.96
C TRP A 233 33.97 -0.44 15.09
N ARG A 234 34.32 -0.69 16.36
CA ARG A 234 33.45 -0.39 17.53
C ARG A 234 33.12 1.11 17.67
N VAL A 235 34.10 1.97 17.40
CA VAL A 235 33.88 3.44 17.34
C VAL A 235 32.97 3.75 16.15
N GLY A 236 33.20 3.08 15.01
CA GLY A 236 32.32 3.13 13.84
C GLY A 236 30.87 2.76 14.16
N CYS A 237 30.64 1.68 14.94
CA CYS A 237 29.31 1.28 15.40
C CYS A 237 28.64 2.38 16.19
N SER A 238 29.32 2.93 17.21
CA SER A 238 28.75 3.95 18.07
C SER A 238 28.40 5.22 17.30
N LEU A 239 29.28 5.65 16.39
CA LEU A 239 29.05 6.79 15.51
C LEU A 239 27.91 6.54 14.51
N ALA A 240 27.76 5.31 14.01
CA ALA A 240 26.67 4.94 13.11
C ALA A 240 25.32 4.95 13.83
N LEU A 241 25.23 4.37 15.03
CA LEU A 241 24.02 4.37 15.84
C LEU A 241 23.62 5.81 16.24
N LYS A 242 24.59 6.65 16.56
CA LYS A 242 24.36 8.07 16.87
C LYS A 242 23.97 8.89 15.65
N GLY A 243 24.68 8.72 14.54
CA GLY A 243 24.48 9.50 13.31
C GLY A 243 23.26 9.07 12.51
N ARG A 244 22.99 7.76 12.41
CA ARG A 244 21.92 7.19 11.60
C ARG A 244 20.63 6.97 12.39
N LEU A 245 20.72 6.52 13.64
CA LEU A 245 19.54 6.23 14.47
C LEU A 245 19.25 7.31 15.53
N GLY A 246 20.12 8.32 15.68
CA GLY A 246 19.96 9.37 16.69
C GLY A 246 20.23 8.91 18.13
N LEU A 247 20.82 7.74 18.34
CA LEU A 247 21.01 7.14 19.67
C LEU A 247 22.28 7.65 20.34
N SER A 248 22.16 8.31 21.50
CA SER A 248 23.33 8.80 22.25
C SER A 248 24.20 7.65 22.76
N GLU A 249 25.49 7.89 23.00
CA GLU A 249 26.42 6.89 23.56
C GLU A 249 25.98 6.38 24.94
N GLU A 250 25.38 7.24 25.75
CA GLU A 250 24.77 6.88 27.03
C GLU A 250 23.58 5.93 26.84
N TRP A 251 22.69 6.24 25.89
CA TRP A 251 21.56 5.38 25.54
C TRP A 251 22.04 4.02 25.03
N GLN A 252 23.02 4.01 24.12
CA GLN A 252 23.61 2.79 23.57
C GLN A 252 24.15 1.89 24.68
N SER A 253 24.92 2.44 25.62
CA SER A 253 25.53 1.68 26.71
C SER A 253 24.50 1.12 27.70
N LYS A 254 23.37 1.82 27.87
CA LYS A 254 22.28 1.42 28.76
C LYS A 254 21.39 0.32 28.15
N HIS A 255 21.13 0.39 26.84
CA HIS A 255 20.07 -0.39 26.20
C HIS A 255 20.54 -1.43 25.18
N LEU A 256 21.81 -1.39 24.73
CA LEU A 256 22.37 -2.33 23.77
C LEU A 256 23.52 -3.13 24.39
N ARG A 257 23.52 -4.44 24.14
CA ARG A 257 24.61 -5.36 24.48
C ARG A 257 25.16 -5.97 23.20
N GLU A 258 26.46 -5.79 22.95
CA GLU A 258 27.17 -6.47 21.87
C GLU A 258 27.02 -7.99 22.04
N ASP A 259 26.65 -8.70 20.96
CA ASP A 259 26.65 -10.15 20.91
C ASP A 259 27.86 -10.63 20.11
N PRO A 260 28.91 -11.15 20.77
CA PRO A 260 30.11 -11.62 20.09
C PRO A 260 29.83 -12.75 19.09
N ALA A 261 28.73 -13.51 19.24
CA ALA A 261 28.39 -14.58 18.31
C ALA A 261 27.85 -14.06 16.97
N MET A 262 27.45 -12.79 16.90
CA MET A 262 26.99 -12.13 15.67
C MET A 262 28.09 -11.31 14.98
N TYR A 263 29.32 -11.37 15.48
CA TYR A 263 30.46 -10.69 14.85
C TYR A 263 31.08 -11.54 13.74
N SER A 264 31.31 -10.95 12.56
CA SER A 264 32.11 -11.55 11.51
C SER A 264 32.87 -10.50 10.69
N TYR A 265 34.00 -10.92 10.11
CA TYR A 265 34.80 -10.10 9.22
C TYR A 265 34.95 -10.78 7.86
N ALA A 266 34.69 -10.03 6.78
CA ALA A 266 34.81 -10.53 5.41
C ALA A 266 35.53 -9.50 4.52
N VAL A 267 36.26 -10.01 3.53
CA VAL A 267 36.88 -9.19 2.48
C VAL A 267 36.32 -9.64 1.14
N GLU A 268 35.70 -8.71 0.41
CA GLU A 268 35.08 -8.96 -0.88
C GLU A 268 35.73 -8.09 -1.96
N HIS A 269 35.91 -8.63 -3.17
CA HIS A 269 36.48 -7.91 -4.31
C HIS A 269 35.48 -7.90 -5.46
N ASN A 270 34.82 -6.77 -5.67
CA ASN A 270 33.77 -6.63 -6.66
C ASN A 270 33.94 -5.36 -7.49
N GLU A 271 33.48 -5.37 -8.74
CA GLU A 271 33.35 -4.14 -9.50
C GLU A 271 32.33 -3.22 -8.81
N SER A 272 32.67 -1.94 -8.64
CA SER A 272 31.77 -1.03 -7.93
C SER A 272 30.49 -0.79 -8.72
N LYS A 273 29.33 -1.17 -8.17
CA LYS A 273 28.02 -0.77 -8.72
C LYS A 273 27.87 0.76 -8.84
N SER A 274 28.55 1.52 -7.99
CA SER A 274 28.52 3.00 -7.99
C SER A 274 29.56 3.66 -8.89
N TYR A 275 30.68 2.98 -9.15
CA TYR A 275 31.76 3.45 -10.03
C TYR A 275 32.13 2.32 -11.00
N PRO A 276 31.30 2.08 -12.03
CA PRO A 276 31.58 1.04 -13.02
C PRO A 276 33.00 1.17 -13.57
N THR A 277 33.67 0.05 -13.84
CA THR A 277 35.08 -0.12 -14.23
C THR A 277 36.13 0.17 -13.14
N LEU A 278 35.73 0.58 -11.93
CA LEU A 278 36.63 0.70 -10.77
C LEU A 278 36.43 -0.49 -9.82
N MET A 279 37.44 -1.37 -9.75
CA MET A 279 37.45 -2.48 -8.80
C MET A 279 37.44 -1.97 -7.37
N THR A 280 36.54 -2.50 -6.53
CA THR A 280 36.43 -2.13 -5.12
C THR A 280 36.65 -3.33 -4.22
N THR A 281 37.57 -3.17 -3.26
CA THR A 281 37.75 -4.09 -2.15
C THR A 281 36.95 -3.60 -0.95
N TYR A 282 35.98 -4.40 -0.51
CA TYR A 282 35.15 -4.14 0.67
C TYR A 282 35.69 -4.96 1.84
N CYS A 283 36.10 -4.28 2.90
CA CYS A 283 36.39 -4.92 4.20
C CYS A 283 35.18 -4.70 5.11
N ILE A 284 34.48 -5.76 5.45
CA ILE A 284 33.15 -5.69 6.08
C ILE A 284 33.24 -6.28 7.49
N HIS A 285 33.04 -5.42 8.50
CA HIS A 285 32.74 -5.87 9.84
C HIS A 285 31.21 -5.98 9.99
N GLU A 286 30.70 -7.17 10.21
CA GLU A 286 29.30 -7.38 10.59
C GLU A 286 29.23 -7.57 12.10
N VAL A 287 28.38 -6.79 12.77
CA VAL A 287 28.32 -6.72 14.24
C VAL A 287 26.87 -6.82 14.69
N GLY A 288 26.57 -7.64 15.69
CA GLY A 288 25.24 -7.73 16.29
C GLY A 288 25.15 -7.12 17.69
N PHE A 289 24.03 -6.44 17.97
CA PHE A 289 23.65 -5.94 19.27
C PHE A 289 22.28 -6.49 19.66
N ARG A 290 22.10 -6.86 20.93
CA ARG A 290 20.81 -7.23 21.51
C ARG A 290 20.32 -6.14 22.45
N VAL A 291 19.02 -5.87 22.38
CA VAL A 291 18.34 -4.95 23.29
C VAL A 291 18.16 -5.61 24.65
N THR A 292 18.60 -4.96 25.74
CA THR A 292 18.71 -5.58 27.07
C THR A 292 17.49 -5.43 27.98
N LEU A 293 16.70 -4.35 27.85
CA LEU A 293 15.57 -4.03 28.73
C LEU A 293 14.45 -3.36 27.93
N GLN A 294 13.32 -4.03 27.76
CA GLN A 294 12.14 -3.50 27.09
C GLN A 294 11.26 -2.68 28.04
N ASN A 295 11.64 -1.43 28.26
CA ASN A 295 10.88 -0.45 29.01
C ASN A 295 10.47 0.74 28.10
N SER A 296 9.69 1.67 28.64
CA SER A 296 9.18 2.85 27.90
C SER A 296 10.27 3.76 27.32
N ASP A 297 11.53 3.63 27.73
CA ASP A 297 12.65 4.44 27.21
C ASP A 297 13.04 4.04 25.76
N LEU A 298 12.51 2.93 25.24
CA LEU A 298 12.82 2.41 23.91
C LEU A 298 11.84 2.80 22.80
N HIS A 299 10.79 3.57 23.10
CA HIS A 299 9.82 4.00 22.08
C HIS A 299 10.48 4.83 20.96
N CYS A 300 11.64 5.44 21.22
CA CYS A 300 12.42 6.16 20.22
C CYS A 300 12.89 5.26 19.05
N ILE A 301 12.97 3.94 19.26
CA ILE A 301 13.23 2.95 18.22
C ILE A 301 12.04 2.01 18.02
N GLY A 302 10.83 2.44 18.40
CA GLY A 302 9.60 1.69 18.18
C GLY A 302 9.38 0.47 19.10
N LEU A 303 10.14 0.32 20.19
CA LEU A 303 9.94 -0.76 21.16
C LEU A 303 9.17 -0.27 22.40
N PRO A 304 8.45 -1.16 23.12
CA PRO A 304 8.38 -2.61 22.94
C PRO A 304 7.43 -3.09 21.83
N GLU A 305 6.60 -2.23 21.24
CA GLU A 305 5.52 -2.64 20.33
C GLU A 305 6.00 -3.09 18.93
N GLY A 306 7.27 -2.85 18.59
CA GLY A 306 7.80 -3.11 17.25
C GLY A 306 7.32 -2.11 16.20
N GLY A 307 6.92 -0.91 16.61
CA GLY A 307 6.47 0.16 15.73
C GLY A 307 7.56 0.67 14.79
N GLU A 308 7.13 1.20 13.64
CA GLU A 308 8.03 1.86 12.70
C GLU A 308 8.42 3.26 13.20
N PHE A 309 9.63 3.69 12.86
CA PHE A 309 10.11 5.03 13.17
C PHE A 309 11.02 5.54 12.05
N ALA A 310 11.23 6.85 11.94
CA ALA A 310 12.14 7.38 10.92
C ALA A 310 13.19 8.29 11.53
N THR A 311 14.33 8.33 10.85
CA THR A 311 15.45 9.18 11.21
C THR A 311 15.94 9.96 10.00
N ALA A 312 16.57 11.09 10.27
CA ALA A 312 17.11 11.96 9.24
C ALA A 312 18.62 12.09 9.43
N GLU A 313 19.38 11.86 8.36
CA GLU A 313 20.83 12.01 8.28
C GLU A 313 21.17 13.29 7.51
N GLY A 314 21.98 14.17 8.10
CA GLY A 314 22.32 15.48 7.53
C GLY A 314 21.65 16.66 8.24
N ASP A 315 22.06 17.87 7.91
CA ASP A 315 21.61 19.09 8.59
C ASP A 315 20.35 19.64 7.91
N PHE A 316 19.19 19.06 8.23
CA PHE A 316 17.88 19.51 7.74
C PHE A 316 17.43 20.83 8.37
N LEU A 317 18.15 21.35 9.37
CA LEU A 317 17.76 22.48 10.21
C LEU A 317 18.71 23.67 10.15
N ASN A 318 19.74 23.67 9.29
CA ASN A 318 20.66 24.80 9.21
C ASN A 318 20.00 25.97 8.47
N ASN A 319 19.48 26.92 9.24
CA ASN A 319 18.71 28.10 8.83
C ASN A 319 19.55 29.21 8.16
N GLU A 320 20.76 28.91 7.67
CA GLU A 320 21.62 29.90 6.99
C GLU A 320 21.68 29.68 5.47
N ARG A 321 20.82 30.41 4.77
CA ARG A 321 21.07 31.10 3.47
C ARG A 321 21.91 30.41 2.39
N SER A 322 21.84 29.09 2.21
CA SER A 322 22.30 28.47 0.96
C SER A 322 21.17 27.64 0.36
N SER A 323 20.88 27.87 -0.92
CA SER A 323 19.89 27.15 -1.74
C SER A 323 20.21 25.66 -1.95
N PHE A 324 21.19 25.13 -1.21
CA PHE A 324 21.71 23.77 -1.32
C PHE A 324 21.74 23.14 0.07
N LEU A 325 20.86 22.16 0.32
CA LEU A 325 21.12 21.18 1.38
C LEU A 325 22.46 20.50 1.07
N PRO A 326 23.35 20.28 2.05
CA PRO A 326 24.62 19.64 1.80
C PRO A 326 24.42 18.28 1.12
N MET A 327 25.23 17.98 0.11
CA MET A 327 25.21 16.72 -0.64
C MET A 327 25.21 15.54 0.35
N GLY A 328 24.13 14.75 0.35
CA GLY A 328 24.04 13.53 1.15
C GLY A 328 22.96 13.50 2.25
N SER A 329 22.11 14.52 2.41
CA SER A 329 20.97 14.46 3.35
C SER A 329 19.95 13.38 2.96
N ARG A 330 19.54 12.54 3.92
CA ARG A 330 18.63 11.39 3.69
C ARG A 330 17.64 11.22 4.83
N MET A 331 16.44 10.76 4.51
CA MET A 331 15.47 10.29 5.51
C MET A 331 15.33 8.77 5.38
N ASN A 332 15.38 8.06 6.51
CA ASN A 332 15.29 6.61 6.59
C ASN A 332 14.10 6.21 7.43
N LEU A 333 13.18 5.40 6.90
CA LEU A 333 12.16 4.69 7.67
C LEU A 333 12.71 3.34 8.11
N TRP A 334 12.57 3.03 9.38
CA TRP A 334 13.06 1.81 10.03
C TRP A 334 11.89 0.96 10.52
N THR A 335 12.01 -0.35 10.35
CA THR A 335 10.98 -1.34 10.70
C THR A 335 11.62 -2.55 11.38
N TRP A 336 10.87 -3.20 12.27
CA TRP A 336 11.28 -4.43 12.93
C TRP A 336 10.74 -5.62 12.16
N MET A 337 11.63 -6.48 11.64
CA MET A 337 11.22 -7.69 10.92
C MET A 337 11.56 -8.95 11.71
N SER A 338 10.62 -9.89 11.76
CA SER A 338 10.84 -11.16 12.47
C SER A 338 11.93 -11.97 11.77
N VAL A 339 12.76 -12.63 12.58
CA VAL A 339 13.86 -13.44 12.07
C VAL A 339 13.36 -14.87 11.83
N SER A 340 13.63 -15.44 10.65
CA SER A 340 13.17 -16.80 10.31
C SER A 340 13.64 -17.87 11.32
N GLU A 341 12.95 -19.02 11.38
CA GLU A 341 13.25 -20.12 12.31
C GLU A 341 14.71 -20.63 12.24
N LYS A 342 15.36 -20.54 11.07
CA LYS A 342 16.74 -21.00 10.86
C LYS A 342 17.77 -20.13 11.59
N LEU A 343 17.64 -18.80 11.52
CA LEU A 343 18.51 -17.88 12.27
C LEU A 343 18.16 -17.90 13.76
N SER A 344 16.88 -18.07 14.11
CA SER A 344 16.42 -18.21 15.50
C SER A 344 17.11 -19.38 16.22
N ARG A 345 17.35 -20.50 15.52
CA ARG A 345 18.10 -21.66 16.06
C ARG A 345 19.60 -21.41 16.25
N GLN A 346 20.21 -20.51 15.47
CA GLN A 346 21.60 -20.06 15.69
C GLN A 346 21.70 -19.06 16.85
N LEU A 347 20.64 -18.27 17.08
CA LEU A 347 20.60 -17.19 18.08
C LEU A 347 20.25 -17.64 19.51
N VAL A 348 19.78 -18.88 19.73
CA VAL A 348 19.36 -19.44 21.06
C VAL A 348 20.47 -20.24 21.76
N ARG A 349 21.74 -20.17 21.33
CA ARG A 349 22.85 -20.73 22.11
C ARG A 349 23.41 -19.71 23.10
N MET A 350 22.90 -19.72 24.33
CA MET A 350 23.64 -19.24 25.49
C MET A 350 23.70 -20.35 26.57
N PRO A 351 24.89 -20.62 27.13
CA PRO A 351 25.04 -21.41 28.34
C PRO A 351 25.04 -20.46 29.55
N ASP A 352 23.95 -20.39 30.31
CA ASP A 352 24.00 -19.71 31.62
C ASP A 352 24.11 -20.72 32.75
N LYS A 353 25.36 -20.90 33.22
CA LYS A 353 25.72 -21.63 34.43
C LYS A 353 25.59 -20.69 35.62
N THR A 354 24.40 -20.52 36.20
CA THR A 354 24.27 -20.11 37.61
C THR A 354 22.86 -20.40 38.12
N ALA A 355 22.62 -21.62 38.59
CA ALA A 355 21.66 -21.88 39.66
C ALA A 355 21.92 -23.26 40.28
N CYS A 356 22.12 -23.27 41.59
CA CYS A 356 22.38 -24.44 42.41
C CYS A 356 21.30 -25.52 42.25
N THR A 357 21.75 -26.75 42.03
CA THR A 357 20.96 -27.97 42.24
C THR A 357 20.48 -28.11 43.68
N PRO A 358 19.26 -28.62 43.88
CA PRO A 358 19.06 -29.74 44.79
C PRO A 358 18.63 -31.00 44.01
N LYS A 359 19.18 -32.14 44.45
CA LYS A 359 18.99 -33.48 43.87
C LYS A 359 17.52 -33.94 43.84
N PRO A 360 17.16 -34.84 42.91
CA PRO A 360 15.78 -35.24 42.67
C PRO A 360 15.29 -36.24 43.72
N VAL A 361 14.11 -35.99 44.27
CA VAL A 361 13.31 -37.01 44.97
C VAL A 361 12.35 -37.60 43.93
N ARG A 362 12.56 -38.89 43.62
CA ARG A 362 11.64 -39.72 42.83
C ARG A 362 10.26 -39.78 43.50
N ARG A 363 9.20 -39.34 42.81
CA ARG A 363 7.86 -39.93 42.92
C ARG A 363 7.13 -39.88 41.56
N SER A 364 7.02 -41.08 40.97
CA SER A 364 5.87 -41.66 40.26
C SER A 364 4.84 -40.78 39.53
N SER A 365 4.79 -40.99 38.21
CA SER A 365 3.62 -41.23 37.34
C SER A 365 2.49 -40.20 37.22
N GLU A 366 2.16 -39.95 35.94
CA GLU A 366 0.87 -39.49 35.38
C GLU A 366 0.54 -37.99 35.45
N ALA A 367 0.92 -37.26 34.39
CA ALA A 367 0.03 -36.50 33.52
C ALA A 367 0.88 -35.80 32.44
N ALA A 368 0.79 -36.25 31.20
CA ALA A 368 1.43 -35.62 30.06
C ALA A 368 0.64 -34.38 29.65
N SER A 369 1.00 -33.21 30.16
CA SER A 369 0.71 -31.93 29.51
C SER A 369 1.77 -31.72 28.43
N GLN A 370 1.37 -31.88 27.17
CA GLN A 370 2.20 -31.59 26.01
C GLN A 370 2.41 -30.08 25.92
N ASP A 371 3.66 -29.64 26.07
CA ASP A 371 4.08 -28.27 25.78
C ASP A 371 3.85 -27.95 24.29
N ILE A 372 3.08 -26.89 24.01
CA ILE A 372 2.71 -26.42 22.67
C ILE A 372 3.80 -25.48 22.16
N PRO A 373 4.39 -25.67 20.97
CA PRO A 373 5.26 -24.67 20.34
C PRO A 373 4.39 -23.54 19.75
N HIS A 374 4.55 -22.30 20.22
CA HIS A 374 3.87 -21.10 19.74
C HIS A 374 4.44 -20.54 18.42
N GLY A 375 4.73 -21.41 17.44
CA GLY A 375 5.17 -20.98 16.09
C GLY A 375 4.00 -20.47 15.21
N PRO A 376 4.28 -19.69 14.15
CA PRO A 376 3.27 -19.24 13.20
C PRO A 376 2.59 -20.43 12.52
N ARG A 377 1.25 -20.44 12.52
CA ARG A 377 0.44 -21.60 12.09
C ARG A 377 0.25 -21.59 10.55
N LYS A 378 1.24 -22.11 9.85
CA LYS A 378 1.24 -22.30 8.38
C LYS A 378 0.52 -23.58 7.97
N ALA A 379 -0.07 -23.60 6.77
CA ALA A 379 -0.59 -24.81 6.15
C ALA A 379 0.56 -25.62 5.53
N GLU A 380 0.50 -26.95 5.60
CA GLU A 380 1.51 -27.82 4.99
C GLU A 380 1.49 -27.71 3.45
N ILE A 381 2.66 -27.60 2.83
CA ILE A 381 2.82 -27.63 1.37
C ILE A 381 2.71 -29.10 0.91
N PRO A 382 1.75 -29.45 0.03
CA PRO A 382 1.61 -30.83 -0.42
C PRO A 382 2.79 -31.32 -1.24
N ASN A 383 3.34 -32.50 -0.88
CA ASN A 383 4.52 -33.11 -1.51
C ASN A 383 4.42 -33.33 -3.04
N HIS A 384 3.24 -33.31 -3.64
CA HIS A 384 3.09 -33.51 -5.08
C HIS A 384 3.22 -32.20 -5.87
N LEU A 385 2.95 -31.02 -5.27
CA LEU A 385 3.25 -29.74 -5.89
C LEU A 385 4.77 -29.61 -6.10
N GLU A 386 5.57 -29.98 -5.10
CA GLU A 386 7.03 -30.11 -5.21
C GLU A 386 7.48 -31.05 -6.34
N ARG A 387 6.72 -32.12 -6.61
CA ARG A 387 7.03 -33.08 -7.70
C ARG A 387 6.71 -32.53 -9.08
N LEU A 388 5.66 -31.71 -9.23
CA LEU A 388 5.34 -31.04 -10.50
C LEU A 388 6.47 -30.09 -10.92
N LEU A 389 7.19 -29.53 -9.94
CA LEU A 389 8.24 -28.55 -10.18
C LEU A 389 9.63 -29.17 -10.37
N TYR A 390 9.84 -30.43 -9.98
CA TYR A 390 11.14 -31.09 -10.12
C TYR A 390 11.66 -31.15 -11.58
N PRO A 391 10.86 -31.51 -12.59
CA PRO A 391 11.30 -31.46 -14.00
C PRO A 391 11.55 -30.03 -14.47
N LEU A 392 10.75 -29.06 -14.00
CA LEU A 392 10.88 -27.64 -14.36
C LEU A 392 12.17 -27.05 -13.81
N ARG A 393 12.46 -27.26 -12.52
CA ARG A 393 13.72 -26.86 -11.84
C ARG A 393 14.95 -27.46 -12.53
N GLN A 394 14.86 -28.71 -13.01
CA GLN A 394 15.94 -29.32 -13.81
C GLN A 394 16.11 -28.64 -15.17
N SER A 395 15.00 -28.35 -15.85
CA SER A 395 15.01 -27.76 -17.18
C SER A 395 15.45 -26.29 -17.20
N MET A 396 15.31 -25.58 -16.08
CA MET A 396 15.82 -24.22 -15.94
C MET A 396 17.35 -24.21 -16.00
N ARG A 397 18.03 -25.21 -15.39
CA ARG A 397 19.50 -25.32 -15.33
C ARG A 397 20.18 -25.52 -16.69
N ASP A 398 19.43 -25.92 -17.72
CA ASP A 398 19.93 -26.14 -19.07
C ASP A 398 19.53 -24.99 -20.02
N GLU A 399 20.25 -23.86 -19.95
CA GLU A 399 20.08 -22.70 -20.87
C GLU A 399 20.15 -23.09 -22.36
N SER A 400 20.84 -24.19 -22.68
CA SER A 400 21.01 -24.69 -24.05
C SER A 400 19.72 -25.25 -24.71
N THR A 401 18.61 -25.36 -23.96
CA THR A 401 17.35 -25.95 -24.46
C THR A 401 16.24 -24.94 -24.79
N LEU A 402 16.41 -23.63 -24.53
CA LEU A 402 15.49 -22.61 -25.05
C LEU A 402 15.74 -22.39 -26.55
N GLY A 403 15.23 -23.29 -27.38
CA GLY A 403 15.32 -23.22 -28.83
C GLY A 403 14.70 -21.95 -29.43
N SER A 404 15.18 -21.56 -30.61
CA SER A 404 14.83 -20.35 -31.37
C SER A 404 13.37 -20.20 -31.85
N ASN A 405 12.43 -21.01 -31.33
CA ASN A 405 11.02 -21.03 -31.77
C ASN A 405 10.06 -20.25 -30.83
N PHE A 406 10.55 -19.62 -29.76
CA PHE A 406 9.71 -18.94 -28.77
C PHE A 406 9.45 -17.44 -29.02
N GLY A 407 9.80 -16.91 -30.19
CA GLY A 407 9.68 -15.46 -30.50
C GLY A 407 8.26 -14.87 -30.53
N LEU A 408 7.24 -15.62 -30.11
CA LEU A 408 5.82 -15.21 -30.02
C LEU A 408 5.21 -15.39 -28.62
N ALA A 409 5.95 -15.95 -27.66
CA ALA A 409 5.45 -16.22 -26.31
C ALA A 409 5.67 -15.00 -25.39
N PRO A 410 4.68 -14.65 -24.55
CA PRO A 410 4.81 -13.52 -23.62
C PRO A 410 5.88 -13.78 -22.57
N ASN A 411 6.06 -15.04 -22.18
CA ASN A 411 7.15 -15.50 -21.33
C ASN A 411 7.41 -17.00 -21.63
N PRO A 412 8.57 -17.37 -22.21
CA PRO A 412 8.88 -18.76 -22.54
C PRO A 412 8.92 -19.70 -21.32
N PHE A 413 9.32 -19.19 -20.16
CA PHE A 413 9.36 -19.96 -18.92
C PHE A 413 7.95 -20.29 -18.43
N LEU A 414 7.04 -19.31 -18.45
CA LEU A 414 5.63 -19.53 -18.10
C LEU A 414 4.99 -20.57 -19.02
N VAL A 415 5.21 -20.46 -20.34
CA VAL A 415 4.69 -21.44 -21.31
C VAL A 415 5.17 -22.86 -20.99
N LYS A 416 6.43 -23.02 -20.59
CA LYS A 416 6.99 -24.31 -20.20
C LYS A 416 6.43 -24.79 -18.86
N ALA A 417 6.30 -23.89 -17.88
CA ALA A 417 5.78 -24.19 -16.55
C ALA A 417 4.35 -24.72 -16.59
N VAL A 418 3.52 -24.17 -17.48
CA VAL A 418 2.10 -24.49 -17.58
C VAL A 418 1.78 -25.53 -18.66
N ALA A 419 2.78 -26.04 -19.40
CA ALA A 419 2.57 -26.92 -20.55
C ALA A 419 1.78 -28.20 -20.22
N ASP A 420 1.97 -28.73 -19.01
CA ASP A 420 1.33 -29.96 -18.52
C ASP A 420 0.17 -29.67 -17.54
N PHE A 421 -0.26 -28.41 -17.40
CA PHE A 421 -1.36 -28.06 -16.51
C PHE A 421 -2.67 -28.58 -17.08
N LEU A 422 -3.26 -29.56 -16.40
CA LEU A 422 -4.54 -30.14 -16.75
C LEU A 422 -5.56 -29.78 -15.67
N VAL A 423 -6.48 -28.87 -16.02
CA VAL A 423 -7.65 -28.54 -15.20
C VAL A 423 -8.89 -28.98 -15.97
N THR A 424 -9.79 -29.68 -15.30
CA THR A 424 -11.13 -29.92 -15.84
C THR A 424 -12.16 -29.20 -15.01
N LEU A 425 -13.10 -28.53 -15.67
CA LEU A 425 -14.17 -27.80 -15.01
C LEU A 425 -14.94 -28.68 -14.03
N GLU A 426 -15.19 -29.95 -14.38
CA GLU A 426 -15.85 -30.94 -13.51
C GLU A 426 -15.17 -31.11 -12.15
N THR A 427 -13.83 -31.08 -12.11
CA THR A 427 -13.11 -31.21 -10.83
C THR A 427 -13.24 -29.97 -9.97
N VAL A 428 -13.17 -28.77 -10.56
CA VAL A 428 -13.37 -27.50 -9.85
C VAL A 428 -14.81 -27.38 -9.36
N GLU A 429 -15.78 -27.75 -10.20
CA GLU A 429 -17.22 -27.74 -9.87
C GLU A 429 -17.55 -28.67 -8.69
N ARG A 430 -16.87 -29.81 -8.55
CA ARG A 430 -17.05 -30.69 -7.38
C ARG A 430 -16.63 -30.03 -6.08
N VAL A 431 -15.50 -29.30 -6.09
CA VAL A 431 -15.03 -28.54 -4.92
C VAL A 431 -16.03 -27.43 -4.59
N ALA A 432 -16.42 -26.64 -5.59
CA ALA A 432 -17.39 -25.57 -5.46
C ALA A 432 -18.76 -26.07 -4.94
N ALA A 433 -19.27 -27.20 -5.44
CA ALA A 433 -20.54 -27.77 -5.00
C ALA A 433 -20.50 -28.29 -3.55
N SER A 434 -19.33 -28.71 -3.07
CA SER A 434 -19.17 -29.29 -1.74
C SER A 434 -18.90 -28.25 -0.64
N ILE A 435 -18.44 -27.04 -1.01
CA ILE A 435 -17.86 -26.05 -0.09
C ILE A 435 -18.78 -25.65 1.08
N ALA A 436 -20.09 -25.55 0.83
CA ALA A 436 -21.09 -25.18 1.85
C ALA A 436 -21.65 -26.40 2.62
N GLY A 437 -21.27 -27.62 2.24
CA GLY A 437 -21.81 -28.86 2.82
C GLY A 437 -21.26 -29.11 4.23
N PRO A 438 -22.10 -29.39 5.25
CA PRO A 438 -21.66 -29.45 6.64
C PRO A 438 -20.55 -30.48 6.92
N GLU A 439 -20.55 -31.60 6.19
CA GLU A 439 -19.56 -32.68 6.30
C GLU A 439 -18.24 -32.41 5.56
N TYR A 440 -18.21 -31.38 4.71
CA TYR A 440 -17.01 -31.02 3.95
C TYR A 440 -16.11 -30.14 4.81
N SER A 441 -15.04 -30.71 5.35
CA SER A 441 -14.12 -30.06 6.29
C SER A 441 -13.08 -29.18 5.60
N LEU A 442 -12.47 -28.26 6.35
CA LEU A 442 -11.39 -27.40 5.85
C LEU A 442 -10.16 -28.22 5.41
N SER A 443 -9.86 -29.32 6.11
CA SER A 443 -8.77 -30.22 5.72
C SER A 443 -9.02 -30.88 4.36
N GLN A 444 -10.26 -31.32 4.11
CA GLN A 444 -10.64 -31.87 2.82
C GLN A 444 -10.59 -30.79 1.73
N PHE A 445 -11.09 -29.58 2.02
CA PHE A 445 -11.01 -28.46 1.09
C PHE A 445 -9.56 -28.14 0.71
N ASN A 446 -8.65 -28.04 1.69
CA ASN A 446 -7.23 -27.80 1.45
C ASN A 446 -6.59 -28.90 0.58
N ALA A 447 -6.96 -30.17 0.81
CA ALA A 447 -6.51 -31.28 -0.03
C ALA A 447 -7.07 -31.22 -1.46
N ASP A 448 -8.27 -30.69 -1.64
CA ASP A 448 -8.91 -30.56 -2.95
C ASP A 448 -8.46 -29.33 -3.74
N LEU A 449 -7.87 -28.31 -3.09
CA LEU A 449 -7.26 -27.14 -3.76
C LEU A 449 -6.18 -27.51 -4.78
N GLN A 450 -5.67 -28.73 -4.70
CA GLN A 450 -4.69 -29.29 -5.63
C GLN A 450 -5.23 -29.45 -7.06
N VAL A 451 -6.53 -29.24 -7.25
CA VAL A 451 -7.16 -29.10 -8.57
C VAL A 451 -6.66 -27.86 -9.33
N PHE A 452 -6.11 -26.85 -8.64
CA PHE A 452 -5.59 -25.62 -9.22
C PHE A 452 -4.07 -25.72 -9.39
N PRO A 453 -3.56 -26.09 -10.58
CA PRO A 453 -2.13 -26.28 -10.82
C PRO A 453 -1.35 -24.96 -10.72
N GLU A 454 -1.99 -23.80 -10.89
CA GLU A 454 -1.39 -22.49 -10.67
C GLU A 454 -0.81 -22.32 -9.26
N LEU A 455 -1.34 -23.03 -8.24
CA LEU A 455 -0.77 -23.01 -6.89
C LEU A 455 0.68 -23.51 -6.82
N SER A 456 1.09 -24.37 -7.75
CA SER A 456 2.48 -24.82 -7.85
C SER A 456 3.43 -23.71 -8.31
N LEU A 457 2.93 -22.70 -9.03
CA LEU A 457 3.76 -21.60 -9.55
C LEU A 457 4.37 -20.76 -8.42
N TYR A 458 3.66 -20.61 -7.29
CA TYR A 458 4.16 -19.90 -6.09
C TYR A 458 5.40 -20.55 -5.47
N LEU A 459 5.72 -21.79 -5.81
CA LEU A 459 6.84 -22.55 -5.25
C LEU A 459 8.06 -22.61 -6.22
N LEU A 460 8.02 -21.85 -7.31
CA LEU A 460 9.14 -21.71 -8.25
C LEU A 460 10.20 -20.79 -7.65
N ASP A 461 11.36 -21.33 -7.27
CA ASP A 461 12.50 -20.56 -6.74
C ASP A 461 12.91 -19.44 -7.72
N GLU A 462 12.98 -18.17 -7.28
CA GLU A 462 13.73 -17.19 -8.07
C GLU A 462 15.22 -17.47 -7.92
N TRP A 463 15.93 -17.41 -9.04
CA TRP A 463 17.36 -17.62 -9.08
C TRP A 463 18.08 -16.34 -8.68
N ASP A 464 18.56 -16.27 -7.44
CA ASP A 464 19.69 -15.41 -7.13
C ASP A 464 20.98 -16.19 -7.41
N GLU A 465 21.75 -15.75 -8.40
CA GLU A 465 23.09 -16.28 -8.70
C GLU A 465 24.03 -16.23 -7.47
N ASP A 466 23.69 -15.40 -6.47
CA ASP A 466 24.45 -15.18 -5.24
C ASP A 466 24.00 -16.05 -4.03
N GLY A 467 23.04 -16.98 -4.20
CA GLY A 467 22.62 -17.92 -3.14
C GLY A 467 21.84 -17.30 -1.98
N GLY A 468 21.24 -16.12 -2.18
CA GLY A 468 20.26 -15.51 -1.27
C GLY A 468 18.84 -16.08 -1.45
N GLU A 469 17.99 -15.99 -0.42
CA GLU A 469 16.55 -16.25 -0.58
C GLU A 469 15.94 -15.15 -1.46
N ALA A 470 15.49 -15.52 -2.66
CA ALA A 470 14.92 -14.56 -3.60
C ALA A 470 13.61 -13.94 -3.07
N MET A 471 13.60 -12.61 -2.95
CA MET A 471 12.43 -11.84 -2.51
C MET A 471 11.56 -11.45 -3.70
N LEU A 472 10.27 -11.79 -3.62
CA LEU A 472 9.25 -11.43 -4.61
C LEU A 472 9.08 -9.90 -4.72
N SER A 473 8.41 -9.44 -5.79
CA SER A 473 8.12 -8.01 -6.00
C SER A 473 7.34 -7.36 -4.84
N SER A 474 6.64 -8.16 -4.03
CA SER A 474 5.93 -7.74 -2.82
C SER A 474 6.83 -7.52 -1.58
N GLY A 475 8.14 -7.80 -1.67
CA GLY A 475 9.07 -7.73 -0.55
C GLY A 475 8.89 -8.86 0.47
N ARG A 476 8.25 -9.98 0.07
CA ARG A 476 7.98 -11.16 0.89
C ARG A 476 8.63 -12.42 0.33
N THR A 477 8.73 -13.45 1.17
CA THR A 477 9.19 -14.78 0.75
C THR A 477 8.12 -15.46 -0.10
N GLN A 478 8.54 -16.41 -0.94
CA GLN A 478 7.63 -17.20 -1.76
C GLN A 478 6.64 -18.03 -0.94
N ASP A 479 7.12 -18.61 0.16
CA ASP A 479 6.26 -19.33 1.10
C ASP A 479 5.18 -18.39 1.68
N ASP A 480 5.52 -17.14 2.02
CA ASP A 480 4.51 -16.22 2.54
C ASP A 480 3.43 -15.90 1.51
N GLU A 481 3.75 -15.71 0.23
CA GLU A 481 2.73 -15.48 -0.81
C GLU A 481 1.85 -16.71 -1.07
N TYR A 482 2.44 -17.92 -1.04
CA TYR A 482 1.66 -19.15 -1.06
C TYR A 482 0.70 -19.23 0.13
N GLN A 483 1.19 -19.00 1.36
CA GLN A 483 0.36 -19.05 2.57
C GLN A 483 -0.76 -17.99 2.56
N ARG A 484 -0.51 -16.80 2.02
CA ARG A 484 -1.52 -15.75 1.84
C ARG A 484 -2.62 -16.18 0.88
N THR A 485 -2.22 -16.77 -0.26
CA THR A 485 -3.16 -17.33 -1.24
C THR A 485 -4.03 -18.42 -0.63
N ILE A 486 -3.44 -19.33 0.15
CA ILE A 486 -4.20 -20.35 0.91
C ILE A 486 -5.15 -19.69 1.94
N GLY A 487 -4.70 -18.62 2.60
CA GLY A 487 -5.55 -17.83 3.49
C GLY A 487 -6.77 -17.23 2.79
N ALA A 488 -6.61 -16.77 1.55
CA ALA A 488 -7.72 -16.25 0.75
C ALA A 488 -8.72 -17.36 0.39
N PHE A 489 -8.24 -18.56 0.02
CA PHE A 489 -9.10 -19.73 -0.16
C PHE A 489 -9.88 -20.09 1.11
N PHE A 490 -9.23 -20.05 2.28
CA PHE A 490 -9.92 -20.34 3.54
C PHE A 490 -10.94 -19.25 3.89
N GLY A 491 -10.66 -17.99 3.55
CA GLY A 491 -11.63 -16.90 3.58
C GLY A 491 -12.90 -17.24 2.78
N ILE A 492 -12.76 -17.74 1.55
CA ILE A 492 -13.90 -18.19 0.73
C ILE A 492 -14.64 -19.32 1.42
N TYR A 493 -13.94 -20.36 1.88
CA TYR A 493 -14.54 -21.51 2.56
C TYR A 493 -15.37 -21.08 3.78
N TRP A 494 -14.83 -20.20 4.63
CA TRP A 494 -15.55 -19.71 5.81
C TRP A 494 -16.74 -18.81 5.47
N LEU A 495 -16.62 -17.93 4.47
CA LEU A 495 -17.74 -17.10 4.02
C LEU A 495 -18.88 -17.94 3.44
N MET A 496 -18.58 -19.00 2.69
CA MET A 496 -19.60 -19.93 2.19
C MET A 496 -20.29 -20.75 3.29
N ARG A 497 -19.79 -20.68 4.54
CA ARG A 497 -20.26 -21.46 5.70
C ARG A 497 -20.68 -20.59 6.89
N LEU A 498 -21.04 -19.31 6.66
CA LEU A 498 -21.46 -18.38 7.73
C LEU A 498 -22.64 -18.88 8.60
N ARG A 499 -23.46 -19.81 8.10
CA ARG A 499 -24.58 -20.42 8.84
C ARG A 499 -24.21 -21.67 9.65
N HIS A 500 -22.99 -22.15 9.49
CA HIS A 500 -22.46 -23.32 10.17
C HIS A 500 -21.34 -22.88 11.11
N ASP A 501 -20.10 -23.14 10.71
CA ASP A 501 -18.88 -22.99 11.49
C ASP A 501 -17.94 -21.92 10.90
N GLY A 502 -18.40 -21.24 9.84
CA GLY A 502 -17.62 -20.26 9.10
C GLY A 502 -17.29 -19.01 9.91
N LYS A 503 -18.19 -18.55 10.79
CA LYS A 503 -17.94 -17.35 11.61
C LYS A 503 -16.82 -17.59 12.61
N GLU A 504 -16.82 -18.77 13.24
CA GLU A 504 -15.81 -19.23 14.18
C GLU A 504 -14.48 -19.42 13.47
N GLY A 505 -14.47 -20.10 12.32
CA GLY A 505 -13.26 -20.29 11.52
C GLY A 505 -12.65 -18.96 11.05
N PHE A 506 -13.48 -18.05 10.53
CA PHE A 506 -13.05 -16.72 10.09
C PHE A 506 -12.46 -15.90 11.25
N SER A 507 -13.03 -15.98 12.46
CA SER A 507 -12.66 -15.14 13.60
C SER A 507 -11.53 -15.73 14.47
N TYR A 508 -11.51 -17.04 14.68
CA TYR A 508 -10.62 -17.72 15.64
C TYR A 508 -9.66 -18.71 14.98
N GLY A 509 -9.83 -18.99 13.68
CA GLY A 509 -9.06 -20.01 12.97
C GLY A 509 -9.42 -21.43 13.40
N VAL A 510 -8.49 -22.35 13.19
CA VAL A 510 -8.69 -23.78 13.45
C VAL A 510 -7.68 -24.38 14.43
N ASP A 511 -8.06 -25.48 15.06
CA ASP A 511 -7.21 -26.30 15.91
C ASP A 511 -6.34 -27.27 15.07
N ASN A 512 -5.59 -28.16 15.75
CA ASN A 512 -4.71 -29.13 15.09
C ASN A 512 -5.50 -30.23 14.34
N ASN A 513 -6.81 -30.35 14.59
CA ASN A 513 -7.70 -31.26 13.89
C ASN A 513 -8.47 -30.56 12.76
N TRP A 514 -8.03 -29.34 12.39
CA TRP A 514 -8.65 -28.51 11.35
C TRP A 514 -10.12 -28.16 11.65
N GLN A 515 -10.51 -28.20 12.93
CA GLN A 515 -11.84 -27.79 13.38
C GLN A 515 -11.81 -26.33 13.83
N PRO A 516 -12.87 -25.54 13.55
CA PRO A 516 -12.98 -24.17 14.05
C PRO A 516 -12.84 -24.10 15.56
N LYS A 517 -11.99 -23.18 16.04
CA LYS A 517 -11.76 -23.04 17.48
C LYS A 517 -12.98 -22.41 18.15
N PRO A 518 -13.35 -22.87 19.35
CA PRO A 518 -14.19 -22.08 20.23
C PRO A 518 -13.44 -20.82 20.68
N TYR A 519 -14.19 -19.85 21.20
CA TYR A 519 -13.60 -18.71 21.89
C TYR A 519 -12.72 -19.16 23.06
N ASP A 520 -11.52 -18.57 23.17
CA ASP A 520 -10.53 -18.85 24.19
C ASP A 520 -9.99 -17.53 24.77
N GLU A 521 -10.25 -17.28 26.06
CA GLU A 521 -9.80 -16.09 26.79
C GLU A 521 -8.28 -16.01 26.95
N CYS A 522 -7.58 -17.14 26.80
CA CYS A 522 -6.13 -17.22 26.88
C CYS A 522 -5.46 -16.99 25.51
N ALA A 523 -6.22 -16.90 24.42
CA ALA A 523 -5.66 -16.71 23.09
C ALA A 523 -5.14 -15.27 22.87
N PRO A 524 -4.10 -15.09 22.02
CA PRO A 524 -3.68 -13.76 21.60
C PRO A 524 -4.81 -12.97 20.95
N ASP A 525 -4.90 -11.68 21.28
CA ASP A 525 -5.92 -10.75 20.77
C ASP A 525 -7.38 -11.23 20.98
N HIS A 526 -7.65 -12.07 21.98
CA HIS A 526 -8.98 -12.64 22.22
C HIS A 526 -10.09 -11.58 22.31
N GLU A 527 -9.82 -10.41 22.90
CA GLU A 527 -10.78 -9.30 22.99
C GLU A 527 -11.18 -8.78 21.61
N LYS A 528 -10.21 -8.52 20.72
CA LYS A 528 -10.47 -8.06 19.35
C LYS A 528 -11.20 -9.12 18.53
N ARG A 529 -10.79 -10.38 18.67
CA ARG A 529 -11.44 -11.51 17.98
C ARG A 529 -12.89 -11.68 18.41
N LEU A 530 -13.15 -11.59 19.71
CA LEU A 530 -14.50 -11.64 20.26
C LEU A 530 -15.34 -10.43 19.85
N GLU A 531 -14.76 -9.23 19.87
CA GLU A 531 -15.40 -8.01 19.41
C GLU A 531 -15.80 -8.13 17.95
N PHE A 532 -14.88 -8.53 17.07
CA PHE A 532 -15.17 -8.77 15.66
C PHE A 532 -16.28 -9.81 15.50
N TYR A 533 -16.16 -10.97 16.17
CA TYR A 533 -17.16 -12.03 16.08
C TYR A 533 -18.58 -11.54 16.46
N ARG A 534 -18.69 -10.70 17.49
CA ARG A 534 -19.97 -10.18 17.99
C ARG A 534 -20.53 -9.02 17.19
N THR A 535 -19.66 -8.14 16.70
CA THR A 535 -20.06 -6.84 16.13
C THR A 535 -19.96 -6.77 14.62
N CYS A 536 -19.27 -7.72 13.97
CA CYS A 536 -19.26 -7.82 12.52
C CYS A 536 -20.68 -8.04 12.00
N GLU A 537 -21.06 -7.26 11.00
CA GLU A 537 -22.39 -7.36 10.38
C GLU A 537 -22.43 -8.53 9.38
N TRP A 538 -22.43 -9.76 9.92
CA TRP A 538 -22.42 -11.00 9.15
C TRP A 538 -23.55 -11.10 8.11
N ALA A 539 -24.68 -10.44 8.36
CA ALA A 539 -25.81 -10.40 7.43
C ALA A 539 -25.48 -9.66 6.13
N PHE A 540 -24.64 -8.61 6.18
CA PHE A 540 -24.17 -7.94 4.96
C PHE A 540 -23.19 -8.80 4.17
N LEU A 541 -22.32 -9.55 4.85
CA LEU A 541 -21.44 -10.53 4.19
C LEU A 541 -22.27 -11.61 3.49
N GLU A 542 -23.25 -12.19 4.19
CA GLU A 542 -24.16 -13.17 3.60
C GLU A 542 -24.89 -12.57 2.39
N LYS A 543 -25.47 -11.38 2.53
CA LYS A 543 -26.14 -10.66 1.44
C LYS A 543 -25.21 -10.45 0.24
N LEU A 544 -23.96 -10.05 0.46
CA LEU A 544 -22.99 -9.84 -0.59
C LEU A 544 -22.73 -11.13 -1.40
N LEU A 545 -22.66 -12.30 -0.73
CA LEU A 545 -22.55 -13.59 -1.41
C LEU A 545 -23.76 -13.88 -2.30
N VAL A 546 -24.95 -13.41 -1.92
CA VAL A 546 -26.18 -13.52 -2.75
C VAL A 546 -26.14 -12.58 -3.93
N ASP A 547 -25.76 -11.33 -3.69
CA ASP A 547 -25.70 -10.31 -4.74
C ASP A 547 -24.65 -10.68 -5.78
N ALA A 548 -23.53 -11.26 -5.35
CA ALA A 548 -22.49 -11.83 -6.21
C ALA A 548 -22.91 -13.14 -6.89
N GLU A 549 -24.13 -13.63 -6.62
CA GLU A 549 -24.69 -14.89 -7.07
C GLU A 549 -23.84 -16.12 -6.72
N LEU A 550 -23.04 -16.10 -5.65
CA LEU A 550 -22.35 -17.27 -5.11
C LEU A 550 -23.33 -18.19 -4.36
N LEU A 551 -24.34 -17.59 -3.73
CA LEU A 551 -25.44 -18.26 -3.06
C LEU A 551 -26.78 -17.84 -3.68
N VAL A 552 -27.64 -18.81 -3.99
CA VAL A 552 -28.99 -18.58 -4.52
C VAL A 552 -30.02 -18.89 -3.45
N ARG A 553 -30.88 -17.91 -3.14
CA ARG A 553 -31.95 -18.06 -2.14
C ARG A 553 -33.17 -18.71 -2.76
N HIS A 554 -33.54 -19.90 -2.30
CA HIS A 554 -34.82 -20.49 -2.63
C HIS A 554 -35.88 -20.05 -1.63
N ARG A 555 -36.82 -19.21 -2.08
CA ARG A 555 -38.07 -19.03 -1.34
C ARG A 555 -38.92 -20.28 -1.54
N PRO A 556 -39.40 -20.95 -0.48
CA PRO A 556 -40.33 -22.05 -0.64
C PRO A 556 -41.54 -21.56 -1.43
N ALA A 557 -41.90 -22.24 -2.53
CA ALA A 557 -43.13 -21.94 -3.23
C ALA A 557 -44.29 -22.03 -2.24
N MET A 558 -45.04 -20.95 -2.03
CA MET A 558 -46.26 -20.99 -1.22
C MET A 558 -47.18 -22.08 -1.78
N ARG A 559 -47.28 -23.22 -1.09
CA ARG A 559 -48.35 -24.18 -1.37
C ARG A 559 -49.67 -23.47 -1.08
N LYS A 560 -50.51 -23.28 -2.11
CA LYS A 560 -51.89 -22.80 -1.93
C LYS A 560 -52.54 -23.64 -0.81
N PRO A 561 -53.14 -23.04 0.22
CA PRO A 561 -53.80 -23.81 1.26
C PRO A 561 -54.94 -24.61 0.63
N LYS A 562 -54.90 -25.94 0.76
CA LYS A 562 -56.07 -26.77 0.51
C LYS A 562 -57.08 -26.43 1.60
N TRP A 563 -58.15 -25.72 1.24
CA TRP A 563 -59.29 -25.51 2.10
C TRP A 563 -59.95 -26.86 2.42
N GLY A 564 -59.59 -27.44 3.55
CA GLY A 564 -60.24 -28.59 4.16
C GLY A 564 -60.78 -28.17 5.52
N PHE A 565 -62.09 -28.29 5.70
CA PHE A 565 -62.79 -28.02 6.96
C PHE A 565 -62.22 -28.86 8.11
N CYS A 566 -61.46 -28.25 9.01
CA CYS A 566 -61.34 -28.69 10.41
C CYS A 566 -60.67 -27.63 11.29
N ASN A 567 -61.39 -27.21 12.34
CA ASN A 567 -60.96 -26.26 13.37
C ASN A 567 -59.89 -26.86 14.30
N LYS A 568 -58.66 -27.02 13.81
CA LYS A 568 -57.47 -27.09 14.65
C LYS A 568 -56.41 -26.24 13.98
N SER A 569 -55.99 -25.16 14.65
CA SER A 569 -54.90 -24.29 14.18
C SER A 569 -53.69 -25.15 13.80
N PRO A 570 -53.31 -25.22 12.51
CA PRO A 570 -52.04 -25.81 12.17
C PRO A 570 -50.97 -24.80 12.56
N VAL A 571 -50.06 -25.19 13.43
CA VAL A 571 -48.74 -24.56 13.50
C VAL A 571 -48.09 -24.88 12.16
N VAL A 572 -48.19 -23.93 11.22
CA VAL A 572 -47.44 -24.02 9.97
C VAL A 572 -46.02 -23.57 10.31
N GLU A 573 -45.13 -24.53 10.58
CA GLU A 573 -43.70 -24.28 10.49
C GLU A 573 -43.42 -23.78 9.07
N LEU A 574 -43.09 -22.49 8.94
CA LEU A 574 -42.58 -21.92 7.69
C LEU A 574 -41.31 -22.72 7.35
N PRO A 575 -41.18 -23.27 6.12
CA PRO A 575 -39.95 -23.96 5.74
C PRO A 575 -38.78 -22.99 5.90
N SER A 576 -37.71 -23.45 6.53
CA SER A 576 -36.46 -22.70 6.63
C SER A 576 -36.00 -22.30 5.24
N GLU A 577 -35.50 -21.07 5.11
CA GLU A 577 -34.88 -20.63 3.87
C GLU A 577 -33.72 -21.54 3.53
N THR A 578 -33.73 -22.06 2.30
CA THR A 578 -32.66 -22.94 1.79
C THR A 578 -31.82 -22.16 0.79
N TRP A 579 -30.52 -22.38 0.88
CA TRP A 579 -29.53 -21.78 -0.01
C TRP A 579 -28.96 -22.87 -0.90
N GLU A 580 -28.79 -22.54 -2.17
CA GLU A 580 -28.07 -23.38 -3.11
C GLU A 580 -26.78 -22.67 -3.52
N VAL A 581 -25.69 -23.42 -3.59
CA VAL A 581 -24.41 -22.89 -4.09
C VAL A 581 -24.49 -22.74 -5.60
N ASN A 582 -24.16 -21.56 -6.12
CA ASN A 582 -23.95 -21.39 -7.55
C ASN A 582 -22.56 -21.91 -7.91
N VAL A 583 -22.51 -23.16 -8.33
CA VAL A 583 -21.27 -23.89 -8.60
C VAL A 583 -20.38 -23.17 -9.62
N THR A 584 -20.98 -22.62 -10.69
CA THR A 584 -20.25 -21.89 -11.73
C THR A 584 -19.57 -20.66 -11.15
N ARG A 585 -20.32 -19.81 -10.44
CA ARG A 585 -19.80 -18.55 -9.89
C ARG A 585 -18.76 -18.76 -8.79
N VAL A 586 -18.94 -19.78 -7.96
CA VAL A 586 -17.92 -20.17 -6.95
C VAL A 586 -16.66 -20.71 -7.63
N SER A 587 -16.80 -21.50 -8.70
CA SER A 587 -15.65 -22.00 -9.49
C SER A 587 -14.84 -20.84 -10.06
N SER A 588 -15.50 -19.80 -10.57
CA SER A 588 -14.84 -18.57 -11.04
C SER A 588 -14.05 -17.86 -9.95
N LEU A 589 -14.62 -17.73 -8.75
CA LEU A 589 -13.94 -17.11 -7.62
C LEU A 589 -12.70 -17.91 -7.20
N LEU A 590 -12.83 -19.23 -7.10
CA LEU A 590 -11.71 -20.11 -6.76
C LEU A 590 -10.60 -20.06 -7.83
N ALA A 591 -10.96 -20.05 -9.11
CA ALA A 591 -10.01 -19.93 -10.22
C ALA A 591 -9.29 -18.57 -10.20
N LEU A 592 -10.01 -17.48 -9.96
CA LEU A 592 -9.42 -16.15 -9.76
C LEU A 592 -8.43 -16.16 -8.59
N THR A 593 -8.82 -16.68 -7.42
CA THR A 593 -7.93 -16.74 -6.25
C THR A 593 -6.66 -17.54 -6.52
N ALA A 594 -6.72 -18.62 -7.30
CA ALA A 594 -5.54 -19.40 -7.65
C ALA A 594 -4.50 -18.59 -8.45
N MET A 595 -4.97 -17.75 -9.38
CA MET A 595 -4.11 -17.05 -10.35
C MET A 595 -3.91 -15.56 -10.06
N HIS A 596 -4.58 -14.99 -9.07
CA HIS A 596 -4.55 -13.54 -8.81
C HIS A 596 -3.11 -13.03 -8.59
N ASP A 597 -2.36 -13.70 -7.73
CA ASP A 597 -1.05 -13.24 -7.26
C ASP A 597 0.14 -13.94 -7.92
N ILE A 598 -0.06 -14.85 -8.89
CA ILE A 598 1.07 -15.55 -9.55
C ILE A 598 2.00 -14.60 -10.30
N MET A 599 1.51 -13.43 -10.72
CA MET A 599 2.31 -12.41 -11.39
C MET A 599 3.19 -11.61 -10.42
N LYS A 600 3.12 -11.82 -9.11
CA LYS A 600 4.11 -11.26 -8.16
C LYS A 600 5.48 -11.93 -8.27
N ILE A 601 5.52 -13.10 -8.91
CA ILE A 601 6.70 -13.91 -9.19
C ILE A 601 7.39 -13.37 -10.44
N LYS A 602 8.55 -12.72 -10.25
CA LYS A 602 9.18 -11.92 -11.30
C LYS A 602 9.55 -12.75 -12.53
N THR A 603 9.94 -14.01 -12.31
CA THR A 603 10.31 -14.94 -13.39
C THR A 603 9.15 -15.30 -14.32
N LEU A 604 7.90 -15.07 -13.90
CA LEU A 604 6.70 -15.38 -14.67
C LEU A 604 6.14 -14.16 -15.42
N LEU A 605 6.68 -12.96 -15.19
CA LEU A 605 6.15 -11.72 -15.77
C LEU A 605 6.20 -11.75 -17.31
N PRO A 606 5.11 -11.31 -17.99
CA PRO A 606 5.04 -11.29 -19.44
C PRO A 606 5.76 -10.08 -20.04
N THR A 607 6.24 -10.25 -21.26
CA THR A 607 6.72 -9.19 -22.14
C THR A 607 5.68 -8.88 -23.20
N VAL A 608 5.41 -7.59 -23.43
CA VAL A 608 4.45 -7.15 -24.45
C VAL A 608 4.95 -7.56 -25.84
N GLN A 609 4.20 -8.40 -26.53
CA GLN A 609 4.54 -8.85 -27.88
C GLN A 609 4.26 -7.78 -28.94
N HIS A 610 5.10 -7.71 -29.97
CA HIS A 610 4.96 -6.76 -31.08
C HIS A 610 3.61 -6.79 -31.78
N VAL A 611 2.96 -7.96 -31.84
CA VAL A 611 1.65 -8.14 -32.47
C VAL A 611 0.51 -7.41 -31.74
N HIS A 612 0.68 -7.08 -30.45
CA HIS A 612 -0.34 -6.41 -29.63
C HIS A 612 -0.14 -4.88 -29.54
N GLY A 613 0.95 -4.35 -30.10
CA GLY A 613 1.27 -2.91 -30.01
C GLY A 613 1.63 -2.49 -28.58
N SER A 614 1.15 -1.31 -28.16
CA SER A 614 1.28 -0.86 -26.77
C SER A 614 0.11 -1.35 -25.92
N TYR A 615 0.36 -1.77 -24.69
CA TYR A 615 -0.67 -2.23 -23.74
C TYR A 615 -0.58 -1.44 -22.44
N HIS A 616 -1.64 -0.73 -22.06
CA HIS A 616 -1.72 0.08 -20.82
C HIS A 616 -0.47 0.93 -20.53
N GLY A 617 0.09 1.59 -21.55
CA GLY A 617 1.29 2.44 -21.43
C GLY A 617 2.62 1.71 -21.61
N TYR A 618 2.64 0.38 -21.61
CA TYR A 618 3.81 -0.44 -21.96
C TYR A 618 3.95 -0.57 -23.47
N ARG A 619 5.16 -0.48 -24.00
CA ARG A 619 5.47 -0.66 -25.42
C ARG A 619 5.78 -2.11 -25.72
N ALA A 620 5.65 -2.51 -26.98
CA ALA A 620 6.13 -3.81 -27.43
C ALA A 620 7.61 -4.00 -27.08
N GLY A 621 7.93 -5.13 -26.46
CA GLY A 621 9.25 -5.46 -25.91
C GLY A 621 9.41 -5.13 -24.42
N ASP A 622 8.51 -4.35 -23.81
CA ASP A 622 8.57 -4.04 -22.39
C ASP A 622 8.07 -5.22 -21.55
N VAL A 623 8.76 -5.50 -20.44
CA VAL A 623 8.27 -6.39 -19.39
C VAL A 623 7.24 -5.64 -18.56
N ILE A 624 6.08 -6.25 -18.34
CA ILE A 624 5.03 -5.67 -17.50
C ILE A 624 5.35 -5.99 -16.04
N TRP A 625 5.87 -5.02 -15.30
CA TRP A 625 6.28 -5.21 -13.89
C TRP A 625 5.13 -5.12 -12.90
N ASP A 626 4.07 -4.42 -13.29
CA ASP A 626 2.85 -4.32 -12.49
C ASP A 626 2.05 -5.62 -12.62
N HIS A 627 1.87 -6.32 -11.49
CA HIS A 627 1.29 -7.66 -11.45
C HIS A 627 -0.17 -7.71 -11.94
N ASP A 628 -0.98 -6.70 -11.64
CA ASP A 628 -2.38 -6.63 -12.08
C ASP A 628 -2.46 -6.41 -13.60
N HIS A 629 -1.61 -5.54 -14.15
CA HIS A 629 -1.48 -5.35 -15.60
C HIS A 629 -0.90 -6.59 -16.29
N ALA A 630 0.04 -7.28 -15.67
CA ALA A 630 0.61 -8.52 -16.19
C ALA A 630 -0.44 -9.62 -16.29
N LEU A 631 -1.26 -9.81 -15.24
CA LEU A 631 -2.34 -10.78 -15.23
C LEU A 631 -3.42 -10.41 -16.27
N SER A 632 -3.79 -9.12 -16.34
CA SER A 632 -4.72 -8.60 -17.36
C SER A 632 -4.23 -8.90 -18.78
N TYR A 633 -2.95 -8.68 -19.06
CA TYR A 633 -2.35 -8.97 -20.36
C TYR A 633 -2.45 -10.46 -20.73
N LEU A 634 -2.23 -11.35 -19.76
CA LEU A 634 -2.39 -12.79 -19.97
C LEU A 634 -3.84 -13.17 -20.20
N MET A 635 -4.80 -12.61 -19.45
CA MET A 635 -6.22 -12.90 -19.67
C MET A 635 -6.71 -12.43 -21.05
N ASP A 636 -6.26 -11.26 -21.50
CA ASP A 636 -6.70 -10.66 -22.76
C ASP A 636 -6.12 -11.35 -23.99
N HIS A 637 -4.86 -11.80 -23.93
CA HIS A 637 -4.12 -12.27 -25.09
C HIS A 637 -3.67 -13.74 -25.02
N TYR A 638 -3.54 -14.30 -23.82
CA TYR A 638 -2.92 -15.59 -23.56
C TYR A 638 -3.69 -16.43 -22.54
N ALA A 639 -5.02 -16.40 -22.58
CA ALA A 639 -5.88 -17.10 -21.61
C ALA A 639 -5.56 -18.59 -21.44
N HIS A 640 -5.03 -19.24 -22.48
CA HIS A 640 -4.59 -20.64 -22.46
C HIS A 640 -3.39 -20.91 -21.52
N LEU A 641 -2.65 -19.88 -21.09
CA LEU A 641 -1.58 -19.99 -20.09
C LEU A 641 -2.10 -19.94 -18.65
N LEU A 642 -3.40 -19.70 -18.46
CA LEU A 642 -4.09 -19.68 -17.18
C LEU A 642 -5.12 -20.82 -17.19
N ALA A 643 -4.70 -22.04 -16.86
CA ALA A 643 -5.48 -23.26 -17.06
C ALA A 643 -6.87 -23.19 -16.40
N SER A 644 -6.93 -22.69 -15.17
CA SER A 644 -8.15 -22.52 -14.38
C SER A 644 -9.09 -21.45 -14.95
N PHE A 645 -8.57 -20.39 -15.57
CA PHE A 645 -9.36 -19.36 -16.25
C PHE A 645 -9.82 -19.78 -17.63
N CYS A 646 -8.98 -20.52 -18.37
CA CYS A 646 -9.24 -20.94 -19.74
C CYS A 646 -10.52 -21.79 -19.86
N VAL A 647 -10.80 -22.62 -18.85
CA VAL A 647 -11.94 -23.54 -18.82
C VAL A 647 -13.28 -22.89 -18.44
N LEU A 648 -13.25 -21.63 -17.97
CA LEU A 648 -14.47 -20.91 -17.61
C LEU A 648 -15.25 -20.48 -18.85
N ASP A 649 -16.55 -20.24 -18.67
CA ASP A 649 -17.36 -19.62 -19.73
C ASP A 649 -17.01 -18.14 -19.92
N GLU A 650 -17.41 -17.57 -21.05
CA GLU A 650 -17.08 -16.20 -21.41
C GLU A 650 -17.74 -15.16 -20.49
N GLU A 651 -18.86 -15.48 -19.83
CA GLU A 651 -19.50 -14.53 -18.90
C GLU A 651 -18.72 -14.42 -17.60
N GLU A 652 -18.23 -15.54 -17.07
CA GLU A 652 -17.40 -15.61 -15.89
C GLU A 652 -15.99 -15.06 -16.14
N LYS A 653 -15.40 -15.31 -17.32
CA LYS A 653 -14.12 -14.68 -17.71
C LYS A 653 -14.20 -13.17 -17.68
N ARG A 654 -15.29 -12.58 -18.20
CA ARG A 654 -15.51 -11.13 -18.17
C ARG A 654 -15.65 -10.59 -16.75
N ALA A 655 -16.35 -11.32 -15.87
CA ALA A 655 -16.47 -10.93 -14.46
C ALA A 655 -15.10 -10.91 -13.78
N ILE A 656 -14.25 -11.91 -14.05
CA ILE A 656 -12.87 -11.96 -13.54
C ILE A 656 -12.02 -10.84 -14.13
N GLN A 657 -12.04 -10.60 -15.44
CA GLN A 657 -11.30 -9.50 -16.07
C GLN A 657 -11.70 -8.15 -15.48
N PHE A 658 -12.98 -7.95 -15.16
CA PHE A 658 -13.44 -6.74 -14.48
C PHE A 658 -12.79 -6.56 -13.11
N THR A 659 -12.59 -7.64 -12.34
CA THR A 659 -11.93 -7.55 -11.02
C THR A 659 -10.48 -7.07 -11.09
N GLN A 660 -9.81 -7.25 -12.22
CA GLN A 660 -8.41 -6.90 -12.45
C GLN A 660 -8.24 -5.54 -13.15
N CYS A 661 -9.34 -4.82 -13.41
CA CYS A 661 -9.27 -3.49 -14.00
C CYS A 661 -8.82 -2.46 -12.95
N GLU A 662 -8.10 -1.42 -13.38
CA GLU A 662 -7.86 -0.25 -12.54
C GLU A 662 -9.18 0.51 -12.33
N LEU A 663 -9.90 0.19 -11.25
CA LEU A 663 -11.22 0.77 -10.98
C LEU A 663 -11.16 2.22 -10.49
N GLY A 664 -9.98 2.71 -10.08
CA GLY A 664 -9.78 4.05 -9.52
C GLY A 664 -10.70 4.39 -8.33
N PHE A 665 -11.29 3.38 -7.70
CA PHE A 665 -12.34 3.53 -6.70
C PHE A 665 -11.75 3.52 -5.29
N ASN A 666 -11.76 4.68 -4.63
CA ASN A 666 -11.39 4.78 -3.23
C ASN A 666 -12.64 4.58 -2.34
N HIS A 667 -12.70 3.43 -1.69
CA HIS A 667 -13.83 3.07 -0.83
C HIS A 667 -14.04 4.03 0.35
N GLY A 668 -12.95 4.52 0.94
CA GLY A 668 -12.97 5.47 2.05
C GLY A 668 -13.60 6.81 1.66
N TRP A 669 -13.27 7.32 0.46
CA TRP A 669 -13.86 8.54 -0.08
C TRP A 669 -15.38 8.44 -0.23
N PHE A 670 -15.88 7.27 -0.65
CA PHE A 670 -17.32 7.03 -0.75
C PHE A 670 -17.98 7.00 0.63
N VAL A 671 -17.47 6.15 1.54
CA VAL A 671 -18.10 5.89 2.83
C VAL A 671 -18.08 7.08 3.77
N GLN A 672 -17.04 7.92 3.68
CA GLN A 672 -16.97 9.16 4.45
C GLN A 672 -17.65 10.32 3.74
N ALA A 673 -18.18 10.11 2.53
CA ALA A 673 -18.71 11.13 1.63
C ALA A 673 -17.76 12.33 1.44
N GLU A 674 -16.46 12.06 1.53
CA GLU A 674 -15.39 13.06 1.49
C GLU A 674 -15.24 13.66 0.09
N ALA A 675 -15.33 12.80 -0.93
CA ALA A 675 -15.13 13.19 -2.32
C ALA A 675 -16.46 13.39 -3.05
N PRO A 676 -16.50 14.31 -4.03
CA PRO A 676 -17.66 14.45 -4.90
C PRO A 676 -17.87 13.17 -5.73
N PRO A 677 -19.11 12.87 -6.17
CA PRO A 677 -19.45 11.67 -6.93
C PRO A 677 -18.49 11.36 -8.09
N GLY A 678 -18.14 12.38 -8.88
CA GLY A 678 -17.26 12.22 -10.04
C GLY A 678 -15.81 11.90 -9.72
N ALA A 679 -15.33 12.23 -8.51
CA ALA A 679 -13.98 11.84 -8.07
C ALA A 679 -13.94 10.40 -7.58
N THR A 680 -15.04 9.92 -6.98
CA THR A 680 -15.09 8.58 -6.39
C THR A 680 -15.51 7.51 -7.39
N LEU A 681 -16.57 7.74 -8.16
CA LEU A 681 -17.29 6.67 -8.87
C LEU A 681 -17.06 6.65 -10.39
N ARG A 682 -16.42 7.68 -10.95
CA ARG A 682 -16.31 7.80 -12.41
C ARG A 682 -15.48 6.70 -13.03
N THR A 683 -14.25 6.46 -12.56
CA THR A 683 -13.37 5.45 -13.17
C THR A 683 -14.03 4.07 -13.12
N LEU A 684 -14.75 3.75 -12.03
CA LEU A 684 -15.57 2.56 -11.92
C LEU A 684 -16.71 2.55 -12.96
N ARG A 685 -17.42 3.67 -13.16
CA ARG A 685 -18.47 3.81 -14.18
C ARG A 685 -17.91 3.69 -15.60
N GLU A 686 -16.75 4.28 -15.87
CA GLU A 686 -16.05 4.19 -17.16
C GLU A 686 -15.58 2.77 -17.44
N ALA A 687 -15.07 2.05 -16.44
CA ALA A 687 -14.71 0.64 -16.56
C ALA A 687 -15.94 -0.21 -16.92
N LEU A 688 -17.10 0.08 -16.32
CA LEU A 688 -18.36 -0.58 -16.65
C LEU A 688 -18.81 -0.26 -18.09
N VAL A 689 -18.72 0.99 -18.54
CA VAL A 689 -19.19 1.40 -19.88
C VAL A 689 -18.23 0.95 -21.00
N SER A 690 -16.93 1.18 -20.84
CA SER A 690 -15.92 1.01 -21.90
C SER A 690 -15.51 -0.44 -22.15
N ARG A 691 -15.32 -1.25 -21.10
CA ARG A 691 -14.79 -2.62 -21.22
C ARG A 691 -15.87 -3.68 -21.42
N SER A 692 -17.10 -3.38 -21.03
CA SER A 692 -18.16 -4.39 -21.05
C SER A 692 -19.20 -4.22 -22.14
N ASN A 693 -19.15 -3.18 -22.98
CA ASN A 693 -20.25 -2.84 -23.90
C ASN A 693 -21.63 -2.84 -23.21
N GLY A 694 -21.68 -2.55 -21.90
CA GLY A 694 -22.89 -2.61 -21.07
C GLY A 694 -23.33 -4.01 -20.62
N THR A 695 -22.48 -5.05 -20.71
CA THR A 695 -22.83 -6.41 -20.29
C THR A 695 -22.57 -6.71 -18.80
N LEU A 696 -21.76 -5.90 -18.11
CA LEU A 696 -21.50 -6.09 -16.68
C LEU A 696 -22.72 -5.72 -15.85
N LYS A 697 -23.06 -6.58 -14.89
CA LYS A 697 -24.25 -6.50 -14.05
C LYS A 697 -23.86 -6.14 -12.60
N PRO A 698 -24.81 -5.68 -11.75
CA PRO A 698 -24.56 -5.47 -10.33
C PRO A 698 -23.87 -6.66 -9.63
N ARG A 699 -24.21 -7.89 -10.03
CA ARG A 699 -23.60 -9.12 -9.51
C ARG A 699 -22.08 -9.22 -9.75
N ASP A 700 -21.57 -8.64 -10.83
CA ASP A 700 -20.14 -8.69 -11.16
C ASP A 700 -19.35 -7.68 -10.31
N ILE A 701 -20.00 -6.56 -9.93
CA ILE A 701 -19.47 -5.62 -8.94
C ILE A 701 -19.49 -6.25 -7.54
N ALA A 702 -20.57 -6.95 -7.19
CA ALA A 702 -20.63 -7.70 -5.93
C ALA A 702 -19.55 -8.80 -5.89
N PHE A 703 -19.33 -9.50 -7.00
CA PHE A 703 -18.25 -10.49 -7.15
C PHE A 703 -16.86 -9.87 -6.91
N TYR A 704 -16.59 -8.69 -7.48
CA TYR A 704 -15.37 -7.93 -7.18
C TYR A 704 -15.21 -7.66 -5.67
N PHE A 705 -16.28 -7.25 -4.98
CA PHE A 705 -16.20 -7.01 -3.53
C PHE A 705 -16.00 -8.30 -2.71
N VAL A 706 -16.56 -9.43 -3.14
CA VAL A 706 -16.26 -10.72 -2.49
C VAL A 706 -14.79 -11.06 -2.65
N HIS A 707 -14.24 -10.95 -3.87
CA HIS A 707 -12.81 -11.16 -4.13
C HIS A 707 -11.95 -10.23 -3.25
N TRP A 708 -12.26 -8.94 -3.20
CA TRP A 708 -11.56 -7.97 -2.36
C TRP A 708 -11.56 -8.35 -0.87
N ILE A 709 -12.70 -8.83 -0.34
CA ILE A 709 -12.76 -9.33 1.03
C ILE A 709 -11.88 -10.58 1.19
N THR A 710 -11.98 -11.55 0.28
CA THR A 710 -11.26 -12.82 0.45
C THR A 710 -9.76 -12.67 0.27
N ASP A 711 -9.31 -11.84 -0.67
CA ASP A 711 -7.89 -11.51 -0.83
C ASP A 711 -7.33 -10.83 0.42
N LEU A 712 -8.05 -9.83 0.95
CA LEU A 712 -7.62 -9.12 2.16
C LEU A 712 -7.70 -10.02 3.41
N ALA A 713 -8.63 -10.96 3.45
CA ALA A 713 -8.72 -11.97 4.51
C ALA A 713 -7.48 -12.87 4.55
N GLY A 714 -6.91 -13.19 3.38
CA GLY A 714 -5.65 -13.91 3.21
C GLY A 714 -4.39 -13.06 3.33
N ALA A 715 -4.48 -11.77 3.68
CA ALA A 715 -3.31 -10.87 3.63
C ALA A 715 -2.18 -11.23 4.61
N GLU A 716 -2.45 -12.04 5.64
CA GLU A 716 -1.47 -12.52 6.62
C GLU A 716 -1.07 -13.98 6.31
N PRO A 717 0.23 -14.35 6.35
CA PRO A 717 0.74 -15.68 5.97
C PRO A 717 0.52 -16.76 7.06
N THR A 718 -0.63 -16.72 7.71
CA THR A 718 -1.02 -17.53 8.88
C THR A 718 -2.42 -18.12 8.69
N PRO A 719 -2.68 -18.87 7.60
CA PRO A 719 -4.03 -19.23 7.18
C PRO A 719 -4.83 -20.02 8.23
N LEU A 720 -4.17 -20.75 9.13
CA LEU A 720 -4.87 -21.51 10.18
C LEU A 720 -5.28 -20.66 11.41
N ALA A 721 -4.88 -19.39 11.48
CA ALA A 721 -5.20 -18.47 12.57
C ALA A 721 -6.50 -17.66 12.34
N GLY A 722 -7.21 -17.92 11.24
CA GLY A 722 -8.37 -17.13 10.83
C GLY A 722 -7.96 -15.92 9.98
N CYS A 723 -8.90 -15.02 9.71
CA CYS A 723 -8.69 -13.85 8.85
C CYS A 723 -8.10 -12.68 9.64
N GLU A 724 -6.87 -12.83 10.13
CA GLU A 724 -6.23 -11.91 11.10
C GLU A 724 -6.20 -10.45 10.64
N LYS A 725 -6.11 -10.22 9.32
CA LYS A 725 -6.13 -8.87 8.76
C LYS A 725 -7.40 -8.10 9.18
N PHE A 726 -8.57 -8.71 9.05
CA PHE A 726 -9.83 -8.09 9.46
C PHE A 726 -10.05 -8.15 10.96
N VAL A 727 -9.74 -9.30 11.55
CA VAL A 727 -10.16 -9.60 12.92
C VAL A 727 -9.28 -8.89 13.95
N VAL A 728 -7.99 -8.74 13.67
CA VAL A 728 -7.00 -8.23 14.62
C VAL A 728 -6.45 -6.87 14.20
N LYS A 729 -6.25 -6.65 12.89
CA LYS A 729 -5.51 -5.50 12.35
C LYS A 729 -6.37 -4.45 11.66
N PHE A 730 -7.67 -4.68 11.50
CA PHE A 730 -8.58 -3.75 10.84
C PHE A 730 -9.73 -3.36 11.79
N PRO A 731 -10.03 -2.07 11.98
CA PRO A 731 -11.13 -1.68 12.86
C PRO A 731 -12.49 -2.19 12.35
N VAL A 732 -13.19 -3.01 13.14
CA VAL A 732 -14.48 -3.62 12.76
C VAL A 732 -15.54 -2.58 12.39
N LEU A 733 -15.55 -1.43 13.08
CA LEU A 733 -16.45 -0.33 12.75
C LEU A 733 -16.25 0.19 11.32
N VAL A 734 -15.00 0.30 10.87
CA VAL A 734 -14.68 0.73 9.50
C VAL A 734 -15.11 -0.35 8.51
N PHE A 735 -14.86 -1.63 8.83
CA PHE A 735 -15.25 -2.74 7.98
C PHE A 735 -16.77 -2.81 7.78
N ASN A 736 -17.55 -2.69 8.86
CA ASN A 736 -19.02 -2.66 8.78
C ASN A 736 -19.54 -1.50 7.90
N ARG A 737 -18.86 -0.35 7.90
CA ARG A 737 -19.22 0.77 7.01
C ARG A 737 -18.94 0.46 5.54
N PHE A 738 -17.86 -0.27 5.25
CA PHE A 738 -17.60 -0.78 3.90
C PHE A 738 -18.67 -1.78 3.48
N LEU A 739 -18.98 -2.78 4.31
CA LEU A 739 -20.03 -3.76 4.05
C LEU A 739 -21.37 -3.09 3.69
N HIS A 740 -21.78 -2.10 4.49
CA HIS A 740 -23.03 -1.37 4.27
C HIS A 740 -23.08 -0.61 2.94
N SER A 741 -21.93 -0.19 2.42
CA SER A 741 -21.87 0.63 1.22
C SER A 741 -21.85 -0.17 -0.08
N PHE A 742 -21.53 -1.46 -0.05
CA PHE A 742 -21.46 -2.30 -1.26
C PHE A 742 -22.78 -2.31 -2.03
N ASP A 743 -23.91 -2.42 -1.34
CA ASP A 743 -25.26 -2.38 -1.93
C ASP A 743 -25.54 -1.11 -2.75
N PHE A 744 -24.90 0.00 -2.38
CA PHE A 744 -25.04 1.28 -3.07
C PHE A 744 -24.08 1.34 -4.25
N VAL A 745 -22.82 0.96 -4.05
CA VAL A 745 -21.82 0.97 -5.13
C VAL A 745 -22.23 0.03 -6.26
N GLN A 746 -22.82 -1.13 -5.96
CA GLN A 746 -23.37 -2.05 -6.97
C GLN A 746 -24.41 -1.38 -7.90
N LYS A 747 -25.17 -0.39 -7.40
CA LYS A 747 -26.17 0.34 -8.19
C LYS A 747 -25.54 1.25 -9.22
N ILE A 748 -24.22 1.50 -9.18
CA ILE A 748 -23.53 2.27 -10.22
C ILE A 748 -23.61 1.60 -11.59
N ALA A 749 -24.00 0.33 -11.68
CA ALA A 749 -24.32 -0.32 -12.95
C ALA A 749 -25.56 0.29 -13.63
N ILE A 750 -26.55 0.73 -12.86
CA ILE A 750 -27.88 1.17 -13.36
C ILE A 750 -28.20 2.64 -13.07
N ASN A 751 -27.56 3.22 -12.05
CA ASN A 751 -27.74 4.60 -11.63
C ASN A 751 -26.49 5.43 -11.98
N THR A 752 -26.65 6.75 -12.02
CA THR A 752 -25.54 7.69 -12.14
C THR A 752 -24.72 7.79 -10.84
N GLU A 753 -23.50 8.29 -10.94
CA GLU A 753 -22.60 8.56 -9.82
C GLU A 753 -23.30 9.41 -8.74
N THR A 754 -24.00 10.47 -9.17
CA THR A 754 -24.68 11.39 -8.26
C THR A 754 -25.89 10.75 -7.57
N GLU A 755 -26.67 9.94 -8.29
CA GLU A 755 -27.82 9.22 -7.71
C GLU A 755 -27.37 8.19 -6.67
N VAL A 756 -26.28 7.45 -6.94
CA VAL A 756 -25.71 6.48 -6.01
C VAL A 756 -25.23 7.17 -4.73
N MET A 757 -24.50 8.28 -4.85
CA MET A 757 -24.05 9.08 -3.70
C MET A 757 -25.24 9.66 -2.92
N GLU A 758 -26.24 10.22 -3.61
CA GLU A 758 -27.41 10.82 -2.93
C GLU A 758 -28.23 9.78 -2.16
N GLU A 759 -28.44 8.59 -2.75
CA GLU A 759 -29.14 7.50 -2.07
C GLU A 759 -28.38 7.05 -0.81
N TYR A 760 -27.05 6.88 -0.93
CA TYR A 760 -26.20 6.56 0.20
C TYR A 760 -26.32 7.61 1.32
N LEU A 761 -26.19 8.89 0.97
CA LEU A 761 -26.30 10.01 1.91
C LEU A 761 -27.63 10.03 2.66
N LYS A 762 -28.75 9.81 1.96
CA LYS A 762 -30.09 9.76 2.56
C LYS A 762 -30.21 8.63 3.58
N VAL A 763 -29.74 7.43 3.23
CA VAL A 763 -29.80 6.28 4.14
C VAL A 763 -28.92 6.51 5.36
N ARG A 764 -27.67 6.97 5.17
CA ARG A 764 -26.75 7.29 6.27
C ARG A 764 -27.34 8.32 7.23
N TRP A 765 -28.02 9.33 6.69
CA TRP A 765 -28.72 10.32 7.50
C TRP A 765 -29.89 9.71 8.25
N THR A 766 -30.81 9.02 7.58
CA THR A 766 -32.02 8.49 8.22
C THR A 766 -31.72 7.48 9.33
N GLU A 767 -30.69 6.66 9.17
CA GLU A 767 -30.25 5.73 10.22
C GLU A 767 -29.71 6.43 11.48
N THR A 768 -29.20 7.65 11.34
CA THR A 768 -28.50 8.36 12.42
C THR A 768 -29.38 9.45 13.04
N MET A 769 -30.10 10.21 12.21
CA MET A 769 -30.82 11.44 12.57
C MET A 769 -32.35 11.35 12.33
N GLY A 770 -32.83 10.33 11.60
CA GLY A 770 -34.25 10.18 11.28
C GLY A 770 -34.69 10.99 10.04
N GLU A 771 -35.39 12.12 10.25
CA GLU A 771 -35.97 12.92 9.16
C GLU A 771 -34.90 13.62 8.32
N LEU A 772 -35.01 13.54 6.98
CA LEU A 772 -34.02 14.10 6.05
C LEU A 772 -33.91 15.63 6.15
N PRO A 773 -32.69 16.20 5.99
CA PRO A 773 -32.49 17.64 6.07
C PRO A 773 -32.86 18.28 4.73
N VAL A 774 -34.09 18.77 4.60
CA VAL A 774 -34.60 19.44 3.39
C VAL A 774 -34.06 20.87 3.29
N GLY A 775 -33.85 21.34 2.05
CA GLY A 775 -33.43 22.70 1.71
C GLY A 775 -31.99 22.78 1.21
N ASP A 776 -31.51 24.01 1.01
CA ASP A 776 -30.23 24.30 0.35
C ASP A 776 -29.01 23.71 1.08
N THR A 777 -29.12 23.43 2.37
CA THR A 777 -28.02 22.85 3.18
C THR A 777 -28.02 21.32 3.22
N GLY A 778 -29.01 20.66 2.59
CA GLY A 778 -29.30 19.24 2.80
C GLY A 778 -28.13 18.32 2.46
N ILE A 779 -27.57 18.45 1.24
CA ILE A 779 -26.41 17.66 0.81
C ILE A 779 -25.21 17.91 1.72
N ALA A 780 -24.89 19.16 2.06
CA ALA A 780 -23.76 19.48 2.92
C ALA A 780 -23.91 18.85 4.32
N LYS A 781 -25.09 18.95 4.94
CA LYS A 781 -25.36 18.31 6.23
C LYS A 781 -25.20 16.79 6.16
N MET A 782 -25.72 16.13 5.13
CA MET A 782 -25.57 14.69 4.97
C MET A 782 -24.12 14.25 4.73
N ARG A 783 -23.35 15.02 3.95
CA ARG A 783 -21.92 14.76 3.75
C ARG A 783 -21.13 14.97 5.04
N ILE A 784 -21.36 16.07 5.75
CA ILE A 784 -20.72 16.36 7.04
C ILE A 784 -21.02 15.27 8.07
N LEU A 785 -22.24 14.73 8.10
CA LEU A 785 -22.58 13.60 8.96
C LEU A 785 -21.64 12.40 8.72
N CYS A 786 -21.41 12.06 7.45
CA CYS A 786 -20.54 10.93 7.08
C CYS A 786 -19.06 11.25 7.38
N MET A 787 -18.63 12.49 7.15
CA MET A 787 -17.24 12.92 7.40
C MET A 787 -16.92 12.98 8.90
N ALA A 788 -17.81 13.53 9.72
CA ALA A 788 -17.61 13.74 11.16
C ALA A 788 -17.80 12.48 12.02
N GLN A 789 -18.52 11.48 11.52
CA GLN A 789 -18.76 10.19 12.18
C GLN A 789 -19.24 10.34 13.64
N SER A 790 -18.47 9.87 14.63
CA SER A 790 -18.83 9.95 16.05
C SER A 790 -19.06 11.38 16.55
N ASN A 791 -18.48 12.38 15.87
CA ASN A 791 -18.65 13.80 16.20
C ASN A 791 -19.77 14.48 15.40
N ALA A 792 -20.53 13.75 14.58
CA ALA A 792 -21.52 14.31 13.67
C ALA A 792 -22.56 15.18 14.40
N GLN A 793 -23.10 14.71 15.52
CA GLN A 793 -24.11 15.45 16.30
C GLN A 793 -23.58 16.83 16.72
N ALA A 794 -22.41 16.88 17.35
CA ALA A 794 -21.82 18.12 17.84
C ALA A 794 -21.48 19.12 16.72
N ILE A 795 -21.05 18.62 15.55
CA ILE A 795 -20.74 19.46 14.38
C ILE A 795 -22.02 19.95 13.70
N LEU A 796 -23.05 19.12 13.58
CA LEU A 796 -24.31 19.48 12.93
C LEU A 796 -25.13 20.48 13.75
N GLU A 797 -25.11 20.38 15.08
CA GLU A 797 -25.79 21.34 15.98
C GLU A 797 -25.30 22.78 15.80
N VAL A 798 -24.03 22.96 15.43
CA VAL A 798 -23.44 24.28 15.21
C VAL A 798 -23.43 24.71 13.74
N PHE A 799 -23.77 23.82 12.80
CA PHE A 799 -23.74 24.14 11.36
C PHE A 799 -24.66 25.32 11.02
N ASP A 800 -25.85 25.37 11.63
CA ASP A 800 -26.80 26.46 11.39
C ASP A 800 -26.34 27.81 11.98
N ASN A 801 -25.39 27.77 12.92
CA ASN A 801 -24.75 28.94 13.54
C ASN A 801 -23.54 29.45 12.74
N LEU A 802 -23.18 28.81 11.62
CA LEU A 802 -22.15 29.34 10.73
C LEU A 802 -22.57 30.72 10.17
N PRO A 803 -21.60 31.62 9.91
CA PRO A 803 -21.83 32.82 9.13
C PRO A 803 -22.55 32.47 7.82
N GLY A 804 -23.45 33.35 7.37
CA GLY A 804 -24.26 33.11 6.17
C GLY A 804 -23.42 32.73 4.95
N GLU A 805 -22.30 33.43 4.75
CA GLU A 805 -21.36 33.18 3.64
C GLU A 805 -20.66 31.82 3.75
N ASP A 806 -20.21 31.41 4.94
CA ASP A 806 -19.58 30.09 5.15
C ASP A 806 -20.58 28.96 4.91
N LYS A 807 -21.81 29.14 5.39
CA LYS A 807 -22.89 28.16 5.23
C LYS A 807 -23.29 28.00 3.76
N GLU A 808 -23.45 29.10 3.03
CA GLU A 808 -23.74 29.10 1.60
C GLU A 808 -22.61 28.46 0.80
N LEU A 809 -21.36 28.85 1.06
CA LEU A 809 -20.17 28.30 0.40
C LEU A 809 -20.08 26.78 0.59
N LEU A 810 -20.17 26.29 1.82
CA LEU A 810 -20.14 24.84 2.09
C LEU A 810 -21.30 24.12 1.42
N SER A 811 -22.50 24.71 1.44
CA SER A 811 -23.70 24.13 0.81
C SER A 811 -23.54 23.97 -0.70
N VAL A 812 -22.99 24.99 -1.38
CA VAL A 812 -22.74 24.95 -2.82
C VAL A 812 -21.60 23.99 -3.16
N GLU A 813 -20.44 24.14 -2.52
CA GLU A 813 -19.24 23.37 -2.86
C GLU A 813 -19.41 21.87 -2.58
N MET A 814 -20.04 21.50 -1.46
CA MET A 814 -20.33 20.10 -1.16
C MET A 814 -21.44 19.50 -2.06
N ALA A 815 -22.25 20.33 -2.71
CA ALA A 815 -23.25 19.88 -3.68
C ALA A 815 -22.73 19.81 -5.13
N ARG A 816 -21.50 20.27 -5.42
CA ARG A 816 -20.89 20.10 -6.75
C ARG A 816 -20.55 18.62 -6.98
N THR A 817 -21.07 18.07 -8.08
CA THR A 817 -20.98 16.62 -8.36
C THR A 817 -19.64 16.22 -8.96
N GLY A 818 -19.01 17.14 -9.69
CA GLY A 818 -17.86 16.83 -10.54
C GLY A 818 -18.24 15.92 -11.71
N CYS A 819 -19.52 15.84 -12.12
CA CYS A 819 -19.98 15.01 -13.22
C CYS A 819 -20.66 15.87 -14.30
N VAL A 820 -20.51 15.48 -15.58
CA VAL A 820 -21.21 16.13 -16.69
C VAL A 820 -22.71 15.91 -16.56
N ASP A 821 -23.46 17.00 -16.66
CA ASP A 821 -24.93 17.08 -16.61
C ASP A 821 -25.65 16.39 -15.44
N GLN A 822 -24.92 16.05 -14.36
CA GLN A 822 -25.51 15.47 -13.16
C GLN A 822 -25.62 16.49 -12.02
N ARG A 823 -26.69 16.36 -11.25
CA ARG A 823 -27.02 17.22 -10.11
C ARG A 823 -27.82 16.43 -9.07
N TYR A 824 -27.66 16.81 -7.81
CA TYR A 824 -28.51 16.31 -6.73
C TYR A 824 -29.96 16.81 -6.88
N SER A 825 -30.89 16.10 -6.24
CA SER A 825 -32.31 16.46 -6.22
C SER A 825 -32.54 17.87 -5.67
N SER A 826 -33.49 18.59 -6.25
CA SER A 826 -33.78 19.99 -5.91
C SER A 826 -34.24 20.22 -4.48
N GLU A 827 -34.67 19.17 -3.79
CA GLU A 827 -35.12 19.20 -2.40
C GLU A 827 -33.97 19.34 -1.40
N PHE A 828 -32.73 18.99 -1.79
CA PHE A 828 -31.58 18.88 -0.87
C PHE A 828 -30.38 19.74 -1.26
N ALA A 829 -30.40 20.36 -2.44
CA ALA A 829 -29.25 21.06 -3.01
C ALA A 829 -29.59 22.50 -3.43
N PRO A 830 -28.65 23.45 -3.24
CA PRO A 830 -28.87 24.85 -3.54
C PRO A 830 -29.09 25.07 -5.04
N GLN A 831 -29.83 26.12 -5.39
CA GLN A 831 -30.14 26.43 -6.78
C GLN A 831 -28.87 26.61 -7.63
N GLU A 832 -27.86 27.30 -7.11
CA GLU A 832 -26.60 27.55 -7.82
C GLU A 832 -25.94 26.24 -8.29
N ALA A 833 -25.77 25.27 -7.39
CA ALA A 833 -25.16 23.97 -7.72
C ALA A 833 -25.99 23.13 -8.71
N ARG A 834 -27.27 23.45 -8.94
CA ARG A 834 -28.18 22.72 -9.83
C ARG A 834 -28.38 23.35 -11.20
N THR A 835 -28.31 24.67 -11.29
CA THR A 835 -28.55 25.42 -12.53
C THR A 835 -27.28 25.87 -13.21
N ASP A 836 -26.21 26.09 -12.44
CA ASP A 836 -24.91 26.55 -12.96
C ASP A 836 -23.86 25.48 -12.72
N LEU A 837 -23.98 24.39 -13.50
CA LEU A 837 -23.11 23.22 -13.42
C LEU A 837 -21.69 23.61 -13.85
N LYS A 838 -20.86 23.90 -12.85
CA LYS A 838 -19.46 24.31 -13.01
C LYS A 838 -18.57 23.47 -12.13
N GLY A 839 -17.33 23.29 -12.57
CA GLY A 839 -16.26 22.66 -11.80
C GLY A 839 -14.94 23.43 -11.91
N PRO A 840 -13.83 22.90 -11.39
CA PRO A 840 -13.74 21.58 -10.80
C PRO A 840 -14.52 21.50 -9.49
N ALA A 841 -15.04 20.32 -9.19
CA ALA A 841 -15.49 20.01 -7.83
C ALA A 841 -14.27 19.88 -6.91
N LEU A 842 -14.39 20.35 -5.67
CA LEU A 842 -13.28 20.32 -4.72
C LEU A 842 -13.41 19.09 -3.81
N LEU A 843 -12.34 18.30 -3.74
CA LEU A 843 -12.13 17.23 -2.77
C LEU A 843 -11.18 17.75 -1.70
N VAL A 844 -11.67 18.02 -0.49
CA VAL A 844 -10.78 18.35 0.64
C VAL A 844 -10.28 17.04 1.26
N TYR A 845 -9.12 16.58 0.81
CA TYR A 845 -8.54 15.30 1.21
C TYR A 845 -7.96 15.36 2.63
N TYR A 846 -8.38 14.40 3.46
CA TYR A 846 -8.35 14.36 4.93
C TYR A 846 -9.34 15.29 5.64
N GLY A 847 -10.38 15.78 4.94
CA GLY A 847 -11.48 16.52 5.56
C GLY A 847 -12.17 15.75 6.71
N PRO A 848 -12.49 14.46 6.56
CA PRO A 848 -13.06 13.64 7.63
C PRO A 848 -12.14 13.55 8.86
N ALA A 849 -10.84 13.30 8.65
CA ALA A 849 -9.88 13.25 9.74
C ALA A 849 -9.81 14.57 10.51
N PHE A 850 -9.82 15.70 9.80
CA PHE A 850 -9.86 17.04 10.39
C PHE A 850 -11.12 17.28 11.25
N LEU A 851 -12.29 16.80 10.81
CA LEU A 851 -13.55 16.93 11.57
C LEU A 851 -13.67 15.90 12.71
N GLN A 852 -13.01 14.75 12.60
CA GLN A 852 -12.98 13.72 13.64
C GLN A 852 -11.99 14.06 14.78
N ALA A 853 -10.94 14.81 14.48
CA ALA A 853 -9.94 15.26 15.44
C ALA A 853 -10.37 16.47 16.28
N LEU A 854 -11.64 16.53 16.74
CA LEU A 854 -12.16 17.67 17.51
C LEU A 854 -11.37 17.92 18.81
N GLY A 855 -11.07 16.88 19.58
CA GLY A 855 -10.43 17.02 20.89
C GLY A 855 -11.19 17.99 21.80
N LYS A 856 -10.57 19.13 22.14
CA LYS A 856 -11.18 20.24 22.92
C LYS A 856 -11.60 21.43 22.06
N ASP A 857 -11.44 21.34 20.75
CA ASP A 857 -11.72 22.47 19.86
C ASP A 857 -13.23 22.70 19.70
N PRO A 858 -13.67 23.98 19.61
CA PRO A 858 -15.06 24.27 19.31
C PRO A 858 -15.45 23.77 17.91
N PRO A 859 -16.51 22.94 17.77
CA PRO A 859 -16.94 22.41 16.48
C PRO A 859 -17.24 23.50 15.43
N LEU A 860 -17.77 24.64 15.86
CA LEU A 860 -18.10 25.76 14.98
C LEU A 860 -16.85 26.31 14.29
N LYS A 861 -15.76 26.50 15.05
CA LYS A 861 -14.49 27.04 14.53
C LYS A 861 -13.84 26.06 13.55
N ARG A 862 -13.96 24.75 13.78
CA ARG A 862 -13.50 23.73 12.83
C ARG A 862 -14.24 23.82 11.50
N LEU A 863 -15.55 23.99 11.51
CA LEU A 863 -16.33 24.18 10.28
C LEU A 863 -15.97 25.49 9.56
N GLN A 864 -15.69 26.57 10.28
CA GLN A 864 -15.22 27.82 9.68
C GLN A 864 -13.85 27.66 9.00
N VAL A 865 -12.90 26.94 9.63
CA VAL A 865 -11.62 26.63 8.99
C VAL A 865 -11.81 25.78 7.74
N LEU A 866 -12.73 24.79 7.77
CA LEU A 866 -13.06 24.00 6.59
C LEU A 866 -13.65 24.87 5.47
N ALA A 867 -14.58 25.77 5.79
CA ALA A 867 -15.14 26.73 4.84
C ALA A 867 -14.05 27.62 4.22
N GLU A 868 -13.09 28.07 5.03
CA GLU A 868 -11.95 28.84 4.57
C GLU A 868 -11.05 28.05 3.61
N VAL A 869 -10.82 26.76 3.86
CA VAL A 869 -10.10 25.88 2.92
C VAL A 869 -10.84 25.79 1.57
N TYR A 870 -12.16 25.61 1.57
CA TYR A 870 -12.97 25.63 0.34
C TYR A 870 -12.88 26.98 -0.38
N ARG A 871 -12.92 28.10 0.37
CA ARG A 871 -12.80 29.45 -0.17
C ARG A 871 -11.46 29.67 -0.87
N CYS A 872 -10.36 29.35 -0.18
CA CYS A 872 -9.02 29.40 -0.76
C CYS A 872 -8.91 28.49 -1.99
N GLY A 873 -9.45 27.28 -1.90
CA GLY A 873 -9.53 26.33 -3.00
C GLY A 873 -10.22 26.89 -4.24
N ARG A 874 -11.41 27.49 -4.06
CA ARG A 874 -12.17 28.09 -5.16
C ARG A 874 -11.46 29.28 -5.79
N THR A 875 -10.69 30.05 -5.01
CA THR A 875 -9.83 31.12 -5.56
C THR A 875 -8.70 30.57 -6.41
N LEU A 876 -8.06 29.46 -6.01
CA LEU A 876 -7.00 28.80 -6.77
C LEU A 876 -7.51 28.06 -8.01
N TYR A 877 -8.75 27.56 -7.94
CA TYR A 877 -9.42 26.79 -8.99
C TYR A 877 -10.82 27.35 -9.26
N PRO A 878 -10.92 28.45 -10.03
CA PRO A 878 -12.18 29.09 -10.34
C PRO A 878 -13.19 28.12 -10.98
N ALA A 879 -14.47 28.26 -10.61
CA ALA A 879 -15.52 27.41 -11.16
C ALA A 879 -15.87 27.82 -12.60
N THR A 880 -15.68 26.92 -13.57
CA THR A 880 -15.97 27.09 -15.00
C THR A 880 -16.80 25.93 -15.53
N ARG A 881 -17.48 26.10 -16.67
CA ARG A 881 -18.31 25.03 -17.26
C ARG A 881 -17.44 23.96 -17.90
N GLU A 882 -16.31 24.37 -18.47
CA GLU A 882 -15.32 23.53 -19.13
C GLU A 882 -14.68 22.54 -18.15
N GLN A 883 -14.68 22.85 -16.86
CA GLN A 883 -14.12 22.00 -15.80
C GLN A 883 -15.20 21.25 -15.00
N GLN A 884 -16.45 21.22 -15.47
CA GLN A 884 -17.55 20.52 -14.79
C GLN A 884 -17.24 19.05 -14.49
N GLU A 885 -16.57 18.37 -15.42
CA GLU A 885 -16.14 16.98 -15.26
C GLU A 885 -14.80 16.83 -14.52
N ARG A 886 -14.25 17.88 -13.94
CA ARG A 886 -12.97 17.77 -13.22
C ARG A 886 -13.19 17.83 -11.72
N HIS A 887 -12.26 17.23 -11.00
CA HIS A 887 -12.12 17.44 -9.57
C HIS A 887 -10.69 17.88 -9.28
N VAL A 888 -10.52 18.54 -8.14
CA VAL A 888 -9.21 18.96 -7.62
C VAL A 888 -9.13 18.55 -6.16
N SER A 889 -7.99 18.00 -5.78
CA SER A 889 -7.70 17.56 -4.42
C SER A 889 -7.00 18.67 -3.63
N ILE A 890 -7.63 19.16 -2.57
CA ILE A 890 -7.03 20.08 -1.61
C ILE A 890 -6.64 19.26 -0.38
N ARG A 891 -5.34 19.02 -0.22
CA ARG A 891 -4.79 18.18 0.83
C ARG A 891 -4.63 18.96 2.12
N VAL A 892 -5.28 18.48 3.19
CA VAL A 892 -5.20 19.09 4.54
C VAL A 892 -4.36 18.25 5.50
N ASP A 893 -3.42 17.45 4.99
CA ASP A 893 -2.55 16.56 5.77
C ASP A 893 -1.87 17.21 6.96
N THR A 894 -1.40 18.44 6.77
CA THR A 894 -0.65 19.18 7.78
C THR A 894 -1.51 19.57 8.97
N ILE A 895 -2.83 19.69 8.78
CA ILE A 895 -3.76 20.11 9.83
C ILE A 895 -4.75 19.01 10.25
N LYS A 896 -4.78 17.85 9.58
CA LYS A 896 -5.79 16.79 9.77
C LYS A 896 -5.95 16.30 11.21
N SER A 897 -4.88 16.32 12.00
CA SER A 897 -4.88 15.92 13.41
C SER A 897 -4.44 17.05 14.35
N MET A 898 -4.26 18.27 13.84
CA MET A 898 -3.76 19.40 14.60
C MET A 898 -4.91 20.10 15.34
N SER A 899 -4.67 20.55 16.58
CA SER A 899 -5.64 21.38 17.33
C SER A 899 -5.67 22.82 16.81
N LEU A 900 -6.80 23.52 16.97
CA LEU A 900 -6.90 24.94 16.62
C LEU A 900 -5.91 25.80 17.41
N VAL A 901 -5.65 25.46 18.67
CA VAL A 901 -4.64 26.13 19.49
C VAL A 901 -3.25 26.00 18.87
N SER A 902 -2.87 24.79 18.46
CA SER A 902 -1.58 24.54 17.81
C SER A 902 -1.46 25.28 16.46
N MET A 903 -2.57 25.39 15.71
CA MET A 903 -2.58 26.18 14.47
C MET A 903 -2.31 27.67 14.74
N VAL A 904 -2.85 28.25 15.82
CA VAL A 904 -2.58 29.64 16.23
C VAL A 904 -1.17 29.80 16.81
N GLU A 905 -0.68 28.83 17.59
CA GLU A 905 0.69 28.88 18.12
C GLU A 905 1.72 28.89 17.01
N ALA A 906 1.49 28.11 15.94
CA ALA A 906 2.33 28.15 14.75
C ALA A 906 2.39 29.56 14.13
N THR A 907 1.29 30.32 14.12
CA THR A 907 1.29 31.69 13.58
C THR A 907 1.98 32.69 14.49
N LYS A 908 1.91 32.51 15.82
CA LYS A 908 2.65 33.31 16.80
C LYS A 908 4.17 33.20 16.63
N LEU A 909 4.67 32.11 16.05
CA LEU A 909 6.07 31.90 15.72
C LEU A 909 6.51 32.58 14.41
N GLY A 910 5.71 33.52 13.88
CA GLY A 910 6.01 34.26 12.64
C GLY A 910 5.74 33.47 11.35
N LYS A 911 5.02 32.35 11.46
CA LYS A 911 4.57 31.54 10.32
C LYS A 911 3.11 31.87 9.98
N VAL A 912 2.65 31.38 8.84
CA VAL A 912 1.31 31.58 8.29
C VAL A 912 0.84 30.29 7.63
N TRP A 913 -0.45 30.01 7.76
CA TRP A 913 -1.08 28.92 7.04
C TRP A 913 -1.45 29.40 5.65
N VAL A 914 -1.13 28.59 4.65
CA VAL A 914 -1.46 28.87 3.26
C VAL A 914 -2.05 27.64 2.58
N VAL A 915 -2.90 27.86 1.58
CA VAL A 915 -3.26 26.86 0.59
C VAL A 915 -2.43 27.15 -0.66
N ALA A 916 -1.47 26.28 -0.97
CA ALA A 916 -0.58 26.41 -2.12
C ALA A 916 -1.05 25.50 -3.25
N LYS A 917 -1.18 26.03 -4.47
CA LYS A 917 -1.41 25.26 -5.69
C LYS A 917 -0.08 24.64 -6.15
N HIS A 918 -0.03 23.31 -6.28
CA HIS A 918 1.17 22.61 -6.76
C HIS A 918 1.06 22.26 -8.24
N ASN A 919 -0.13 21.85 -8.69
CA ASN A 919 -0.42 21.62 -10.11
C ASN A 919 -1.91 21.87 -10.39
N GLU A 920 -2.41 21.49 -11.57
CA GLU A 920 -3.82 21.71 -11.94
C GLU A 920 -4.81 20.75 -11.27
N ASN A 921 -4.32 19.73 -10.57
CA ASN A 921 -5.14 18.69 -9.95
C ASN A 921 -5.04 18.67 -8.41
N GLU A 922 -4.03 19.34 -7.81
CA GLU A 922 -3.88 19.36 -6.36
C GLU A 922 -3.29 20.65 -5.76
N ALA A 923 -3.79 20.97 -4.56
CA ALA A 923 -3.28 22.02 -3.68
C ALA A 923 -3.11 21.48 -2.26
N PHE A 924 -2.32 22.18 -1.45
CA PHE A 924 -1.92 21.72 -0.12
C PHE A 924 -2.11 22.83 0.89
N VAL A 925 -2.71 22.51 2.03
CA VAL A 925 -2.59 23.34 3.22
C VAL A 925 -1.21 23.10 3.80
N GLU A 926 -0.43 24.16 3.94
CA GLU A 926 0.93 24.09 4.47
C GLU A 926 1.25 25.27 5.37
N LEU A 927 2.23 25.07 6.24
CA LEU A 927 2.75 26.09 7.13
C LEU A 927 3.97 26.72 6.48
N SER A 928 3.88 28.01 6.19
CA SER A 928 4.93 28.76 5.51
C SER A 928 5.38 29.94 6.37
N THR A 929 6.62 30.38 6.27
CA THR A 929 7.00 31.70 6.81
C THR A 929 6.41 32.80 5.93
N LEU A 930 6.20 34.00 6.47
CA LEU A 930 5.79 35.15 5.65
C LEU A 930 6.76 35.41 4.49
N LEU A 931 8.06 35.15 4.68
CA LEU A 931 9.07 35.32 3.64
C LEU A 931 8.90 34.29 2.51
N GLU A 932 8.66 33.02 2.85
CA GLU A 932 8.42 31.96 1.86
C GLU A 932 7.09 32.17 1.13
N ALA A 933 6.01 32.50 1.83
CA ALA A 933 4.72 32.80 1.21
C ALA A 933 4.84 33.99 0.24
N ASN A 934 5.53 35.06 0.64
CA ASN A 934 5.83 36.18 -0.23
C ASN A 934 6.69 35.76 -1.42
N SER A 935 7.71 34.92 -1.19
CA SER A 935 8.57 34.39 -2.26
C SER A 935 7.77 33.56 -3.26
N SER A 936 6.81 32.75 -2.80
CA SER A 936 5.91 31.97 -3.67
C SER A 936 4.96 32.86 -4.48
N ILE A 937 4.45 33.95 -3.91
CA ILE A 937 3.64 34.94 -4.65
C ILE A 937 4.50 35.62 -5.72
N VAL A 938 5.71 36.03 -5.35
CA VAL A 938 6.74 36.64 -6.19
C VAL A 938 7.11 35.65 -7.31
N ALA A 939 7.16 34.35 -7.01
CA ALA A 939 7.35 33.25 -7.94
C ALA A 939 6.20 32.99 -8.91
N ARG A 940 5.08 33.72 -8.76
CA ARG A 940 3.80 33.47 -9.45
C ARG A 940 3.23 32.09 -9.18
N ARG A 941 3.58 31.46 -8.04
CA ARG A 941 2.82 30.31 -7.56
C ARG A 941 1.51 30.80 -6.99
N SER A 942 0.42 30.14 -7.35
CA SER A 942 -0.91 30.50 -6.82
C SER A 942 -1.00 30.01 -5.38
N VAL A 943 -0.95 30.95 -4.44
CA VAL A 943 -1.05 30.70 -3.00
C VAL A 943 -2.18 31.55 -2.43
N GLN A 944 -2.92 31.04 -1.47
CA GLN A 944 -3.93 31.76 -0.69
C GLN A 944 -3.61 31.65 0.78
N PHE A 945 -3.70 32.76 1.53
CA PHE A 945 -3.56 32.71 2.99
C PHE A 945 -4.83 32.15 3.60
N LEU A 946 -4.67 31.22 4.54
CA LEU A 946 -5.76 30.65 5.31
C LEU A 946 -5.95 31.53 6.55
N ASP A 947 -7.05 32.28 6.66
CA ASP A 947 -7.27 33.23 7.77
C ASP A 947 -7.72 32.57 9.09
N VAL A 948 -6.86 31.67 9.57
CA VAL A 948 -7.07 30.90 10.80
C VAL A 948 -7.15 31.81 12.03
N ASN A 949 -6.36 32.89 12.06
CA ASN A 949 -6.28 33.79 13.21
C ASN A 949 -7.55 34.63 13.38
N SER A 950 -8.13 35.17 12.31
CA SER A 950 -9.41 35.88 12.40
C SER A 950 -10.53 34.95 12.85
N ILE A 951 -10.56 33.72 12.31
CA ILE A 951 -11.55 32.71 12.69
C ILE A 951 -11.45 32.36 14.17
N ILE A 952 -10.24 32.12 14.69
CA ILE A 952 -10.07 31.60 16.06
C ILE A 952 -10.12 32.71 17.12
N ASN A 953 -9.62 33.92 16.83
CA ASN A 953 -9.56 35.01 17.81
C ASN A 953 -10.85 35.83 17.92
N GLN A 954 -11.86 35.58 17.08
CA GLN A 954 -13.23 36.05 17.32
C GLN A 954 -13.86 35.25 18.47
N VAL A 955 -13.51 35.63 19.71
CA VAL A 955 -14.16 35.23 20.98
C VAL A 955 -14.39 36.47 21.83
#